data_AF-A0A1H4T1I8-F1
#
_entry.id   AF-A0A1H4T1I8-F1
#
_cell.length_a   1.000
_cell.length_b   1.000
_cell.length_c   1.000
_cell.angle_alpha   90.00
_cell.angle_beta   90.00
_cell.angle_gamma   90.00
#
_symmetry.space_group_name_H-M   'P 1'
#
loop_
_entity.id
_entity.type
_entity.pdbx_description
1 polymer ?
#
loop_
_entity_poly.entity_id
_entity_poly.type
_entity_poly.pdbx_seq_one_letter_code
_entity_poly.pdbx_strand_id
1 'polypeptide(L)'
;MFLTLATAEAAPLDDFGPPPPTDPSAFTNPPADPKAALDAIEAMPPANTGAYALPNGVFGTRTTPTVDNVLPPNLQTSFKIPTNGKPSPLFGAQPYTQQLLLFEEFGTEKLDPTLPAPPLTFPVPIVGPAPTQDPNNIARSGPSAAALEAFMRQPGLYPFPSQFSNVLDRNPWKAQIEAFLNRHPVGSPAEGRPPGKGWSHQRWNEFYPQVAFKTAQAGAKLNGGMRDRRQLHNYAVGEFGPGGLYNQTSDNPIIAGTTKGIDTRFHPNMPIQNHKALWTFDGTFPPKLLMVRYGQPVLMRHYNALPIDPSANMGFGLHTLSTHEHNGHSPAESDGFANAFFFPGQYYDYRWPIQLAGYDSINTSAQDPRAAFPCAPGETLFVNDATPGLKTCNNGSIKIRGDWRETMSTHWFHDHMLDFTAQNVYKGNATMMNYYSALDRGNEAFVDGVNLRLPSGSALPWGNRDYDVNLTVADKAWDTNGQLWFNPFNTDGFLGDQILVNWQYQPRLNVRARSYRFRILNGSVSRFFRIALVREIIGTGGEFPGPTGSGLSYTRVPFHLIANDGNIMEHAVPFDGSMDLDADGDVQDHNAILPSMGIAERFDIIINFSKHGIRTGDKLYFVNLMEHHDGKGPEALPLSLADVLSGRYKAVLKLGSKGLEWDAGDPVVGKFMQMVVQPYAGQDVSMNPADFEPAKPGKPVGKSMIALTLNRDDPAVQAKLNAARHREFTFGRSDGTDEEPWTIKTDGGFGFQMDPRIISAAPQLATGPTPAGFSGDGTLEVWKIRNGGNGWSHPVHVHFEEGIVLNRDGKAPPEWEKWARKDVYLIGEGIDSSQDVDIAIRFREFAGTYLEHCHNTQHEDTSMLLRWDVEHPGQFQLMPTPLPGWDGVTYVNSAALPTFRTGDRREEDGDNQKPIANPDSAISNTGQPVIINVLANDTDPDGNVPLKVVGLEQPDSGKGVVSTDGLRVTYTPPATVPAPFTATFSYSASDARNAESEPAMVSVAVSAAINENLIVTSATVTARSNSRWYWVLSGTTSRGTGNTITATATTTTGTVNLGAAVLTQTPTGARWNIAVTTAGSGPSPSPTATIKSAFGKTVTVPIKAN
;
A
#
# COMPACT_ATOMS: atom_id res chain seq x y z
N MET A 1 -13.13 57.87 25.56
CA MET A 1 -12.49 56.63 26.04
C MET A 1 -11.95 55.94 24.80
N PHE A 2 -10.65 56.12 24.51
CA PHE A 2 -9.98 55.49 23.36
C PHE A 2 -9.63 54.05 23.79
N LEU A 3 -10.21 53.05 23.14
CA LEU A 3 -9.77 51.66 23.28
C LEU A 3 -8.50 51.49 22.44
N THR A 4 -7.37 51.41 23.12
CA THR A 4 -6.08 51.05 22.54
C THR A 4 -6.12 49.58 22.11
N LEU A 5 -5.77 49.31 20.85
CA LEU A 5 -5.41 48.00 20.29
C LEU A 5 -4.10 47.49 20.92
N ALA A 6 -4.08 47.31 22.23
CA ALA A 6 -2.99 46.65 22.93
C ALA A 6 -3.26 45.14 22.90
N THR A 7 -2.39 44.45 22.16
CA THR A 7 -2.12 43.00 22.26
C THR A 7 -3.34 42.08 22.12
N ALA A 8 -3.84 41.93 20.90
CA ALA A 8 -4.44 40.65 20.52
C ALA A 8 -3.29 39.65 20.34
N GLU A 9 -3.01 38.82 21.35
CA GLU A 9 -2.25 37.60 21.11
C GLU A 9 -3.12 36.71 20.21
N ALA A 10 -2.60 36.33 19.04
CA ALA A 10 -3.23 35.31 18.23
C ALA A 10 -3.33 34.05 19.10
N ALA A 11 -4.55 33.55 19.34
CA ALA A 11 -4.73 32.29 20.03
C ALA A 11 -3.89 31.22 19.29
N PRO A 12 -3.14 30.36 20.00
CA PRO A 12 -2.43 29.27 19.35
C PRO A 12 -3.46 28.39 18.65
N LEU A 13 -3.47 28.41 17.32
CA LEU A 13 -4.39 27.60 16.51
C LEU A 13 -3.93 26.13 16.45
N ASP A 14 -2.67 25.85 16.76
CA ASP A 14 -2.12 24.48 16.68
C ASP A 14 -2.71 23.57 17.76
N ASP A 15 -3.12 22.38 17.36
CA ASP A 15 -3.62 21.34 18.27
C ASP A 15 -2.43 20.60 18.90
N PHE A 16 -2.30 20.68 20.23
CA PHE A 16 -1.22 20.04 21.00
C PHE A 16 -1.67 18.82 21.81
N GLY A 17 -2.95 18.45 21.71
CA GLY A 17 -3.55 17.35 22.45
C GLY A 17 -4.56 16.57 21.62
N PRO A 18 -5.00 15.40 22.11
CA PRO A 18 -5.96 14.58 21.39
C PRO A 18 -7.27 15.35 21.16
N PRO A 19 -8.02 15.04 20.09
CA PRO A 19 -9.30 15.67 19.85
C PRO A 19 -10.26 15.46 21.05
N PRO A 20 -11.07 16.46 21.43
CA PRO A 20 -12.00 16.32 22.55
C PRO A 20 -13.05 15.25 22.24
N PRO A 21 -13.69 14.62 23.24
CA PRO A 21 -14.67 13.54 23.01
C PRO A 21 -15.88 13.90 22.14
N THR A 22 -16.14 15.20 21.92
CA THR A 22 -17.21 15.69 21.04
C THR A 22 -16.77 15.90 19.59
N ASP A 23 -15.47 15.77 19.31
CA ASP A 23 -14.92 15.88 17.95
C ASP A 23 -15.23 14.60 17.17
N PRO A 24 -15.63 14.69 15.88
CA PRO A 24 -15.93 13.50 15.07
C PRO A 24 -14.73 12.56 14.90
N SER A 25 -13.51 13.09 14.99
CA SER A 25 -12.25 12.34 14.87
C SER A 25 -11.63 11.97 16.23
N ALA A 26 -12.40 12.06 17.32
CA ALA A 26 -11.93 11.71 18.65
C ALA A 26 -11.38 10.30 18.73
N PHE A 27 -10.23 10.16 19.39
CA PHE A 27 -9.63 8.86 19.61
C PHE A 27 -10.53 7.98 20.48
N THR A 28 -10.52 6.70 20.20
CA THR A 28 -11.42 5.73 20.84
C THR A 28 -10.62 4.78 21.72
N ASN A 29 -11.16 4.42 22.89
CA ASN A 29 -10.49 3.46 23.76
C ASN A 29 -10.30 2.12 23.04
N PRO A 30 -9.16 1.45 23.26
CA PRO A 30 -8.99 0.09 22.80
C PRO A 30 -10.13 -0.78 23.34
N PRO A 31 -10.68 -1.68 22.50
CA PRO A 31 -11.62 -2.68 22.96
C PRO A 31 -11.06 -3.50 24.12
N ALA A 32 -11.91 -3.87 25.08
CA ALA A 32 -11.48 -4.67 26.23
C ALA A 32 -11.00 -6.07 25.82
N ASP A 33 -11.52 -6.59 24.70
CA ASP A 33 -11.09 -7.82 24.05
C ASP A 33 -10.62 -7.49 22.62
N PRO A 34 -9.30 -7.37 22.40
CA PRO A 34 -8.74 -7.06 21.08
C PRO A 34 -9.10 -8.10 20.03
N LYS A 35 -9.19 -9.39 20.40
CA LYS A 35 -9.53 -10.45 19.45
C LYS A 35 -10.98 -10.34 19.00
N ALA A 36 -11.91 -10.14 19.93
CA ALA A 36 -13.32 -9.93 19.59
C ALA A 36 -13.52 -8.67 18.72
N ALA A 37 -12.68 -7.64 18.88
CA ALA A 37 -12.73 -6.46 18.03
C ALA A 37 -12.23 -6.71 16.61
N LEU A 38 -11.16 -7.49 16.45
CA LEU A 38 -10.70 -7.94 15.14
C LEU A 38 -11.77 -8.81 14.46
N ASP A 39 -12.38 -9.76 15.19
CA ASP A 39 -13.45 -10.61 14.68
C ASP A 39 -14.70 -9.81 14.28
N ALA A 40 -14.98 -8.69 14.98
CA ALA A 40 -16.10 -7.83 14.65
C ALA A 40 -15.92 -7.08 13.33
N ILE A 41 -14.68 -6.82 12.89
CA ILE A 41 -14.39 -6.17 11.61
C ILE A 41 -14.82 -7.07 10.44
N GLU A 42 -14.65 -8.39 10.55
CA GLU A 42 -15.04 -9.36 9.50
C GLU A 42 -16.54 -9.31 9.16
N ALA A 43 -17.37 -8.88 10.10
CA ALA A 43 -18.82 -8.74 9.91
C ALA A 43 -19.24 -7.37 9.33
N MET A 44 -18.30 -6.42 9.18
CA MET A 44 -18.58 -5.09 8.67
C MET A 44 -18.49 -5.04 7.14
N PRO A 45 -19.25 -4.14 6.48
CA PRO A 45 -19.04 -3.86 5.05
C PRO A 45 -17.61 -3.35 4.77
N PRO A 46 -17.12 -3.49 3.52
CA PRO A 46 -15.85 -2.90 3.10
C PRO A 46 -15.78 -1.40 3.37
N ALA A 47 -14.62 -0.91 3.81
CA ALA A 47 -14.45 0.48 4.27
C ALA A 47 -14.64 1.52 3.15
N ASN A 48 -14.42 1.15 1.89
CA ASN A 48 -14.59 2.01 0.71
C ASN A 48 -15.99 1.90 0.06
N THR A 49 -16.96 1.23 0.70
CA THR A 49 -18.31 1.00 0.11
C THR A 49 -18.98 2.31 -0.38
N GLY A 50 -18.71 3.43 0.28
CA GLY A 50 -19.22 4.75 -0.11
C GLY A 50 -18.84 5.20 -1.53
N ALA A 51 -17.73 4.69 -2.08
CA ALA A 51 -17.25 5.02 -3.42
C ALA A 51 -18.11 4.41 -4.54
N TYR A 52 -18.97 3.41 -4.24
CA TYR A 52 -19.79 2.71 -5.23
C TYR A 52 -21.29 3.07 -5.20
N ALA A 53 -21.66 4.26 -4.72
CA ALA A 53 -23.08 4.62 -4.65
C ALA A 53 -23.73 4.73 -6.05
N LEU A 54 -24.90 4.10 -6.23
CA LEU A 54 -25.61 4.02 -7.51
C LEU A 54 -27.00 4.72 -7.50
N PRO A 55 -27.58 5.00 -8.69
CA PRO A 55 -28.87 5.71 -8.83
C PRO A 55 -30.09 5.06 -8.18
N ASN A 56 -30.02 3.81 -7.75
CA ASN A 56 -31.14 3.06 -7.19
C ASN A 56 -31.13 3.01 -5.65
N GLY A 57 -30.24 3.79 -5.02
CA GLY A 57 -30.04 3.75 -3.56
C GLY A 57 -29.32 2.51 -3.07
N VAL A 58 -28.75 1.70 -3.96
CA VAL A 58 -27.92 0.54 -3.65
C VAL A 58 -26.45 0.92 -3.84
N PHE A 59 -25.56 0.29 -3.08
CA PHE A 59 -24.12 0.36 -3.31
C PHE A 59 -23.72 -0.76 -4.26
N GLY A 60 -22.94 -0.43 -5.28
CA GLY A 60 -22.24 -1.41 -6.08
C GLY A 60 -21.12 -2.10 -5.31
N THR A 61 -20.33 -2.89 -6.03
CA THR A 61 -19.12 -3.54 -5.52
C THR A 61 -17.89 -3.06 -6.28
N ARG A 62 -16.70 -3.56 -5.93
CA ARG A 62 -15.44 -3.32 -6.66
C ARG A 62 -15.48 -3.68 -8.16
N THR A 63 -16.46 -4.47 -8.61
CA THR A 63 -16.64 -4.81 -10.04
C THR A 63 -17.52 -3.81 -10.80
N THR A 64 -18.21 -2.90 -10.11
CA THR A 64 -19.04 -1.87 -10.74
C THR A 64 -18.28 -1.03 -11.78
N PRO A 65 -17.03 -0.60 -11.51
CA PRO A 65 -16.26 0.17 -12.47
C PRO A 65 -15.78 -0.65 -13.69
N THR A 66 -15.92 -1.99 -13.69
CA THR A 66 -15.40 -2.84 -14.78
C THR A 66 -16.42 -3.17 -15.87
N VAL A 67 -17.67 -2.72 -15.72
CA VAL A 67 -18.79 -3.05 -16.63
C VAL A 67 -18.56 -2.65 -18.09
N ASP A 68 -17.84 -1.55 -18.31
CA ASP A 68 -17.53 -0.99 -19.63
C ASP A 68 -16.16 -1.45 -20.16
N ASN A 69 -15.57 -2.52 -19.59
CA ASN A 69 -14.26 -3.01 -20.01
C ASN A 69 -14.32 -3.55 -21.44
N VAL A 70 -13.38 -3.08 -22.27
CA VAL A 70 -13.27 -3.47 -23.67
C VAL A 70 -12.87 -4.94 -23.84
N LEU A 71 -12.29 -5.57 -22.81
CA LEU A 71 -11.87 -6.96 -22.79
C LEU A 71 -12.38 -7.68 -21.52
N PRO A 72 -13.69 -7.99 -21.44
CA PRO A 72 -14.26 -8.72 -20.31
C PRO A 72 -13.64 -10.13 -20.17
N PRO A 73 -13.76 -10.79 -19.00
CA PRO A 73 -13.06 -12.04 -18.69
C PRO A 73 -13.24 -13.16 -19.72
N ASN A 74 -14.43 -13.27 -20.33
CA ASN A 74 -14.74 -14.28 -21.34
C ASN A 74 -14.05 -14.05 -22.70
N LEU A 75 -13.49 -12.87 -22.95
CA LEU A 75 -12.75 -12.53 -24.17
C LEU A 75 -11.22 -12.55 -23.98
N GLN A 76 -10.74 -12.81 -22.75
CA GLN A 76 -9.33 -12.90 -22.44
C GLN A 76 -8.69 -14.18 -23.01
N THR A 77 -7.43 -14.11 -23.43
CA THR A 77 -6.81 -15.11 -24.31
C THR A 77 -5.74 -15.97 -23.63
N SER A 78 -4.81 -15.35 -22.91
CA SER A 78 -3.62 -15.97 -22.28
C SER A 78 -3.20 -15.18 -21.04
N PHE A 79 -2.19 -15.64 -20.28
CA PHE A 79 -1.57 -14.87 -19.20
C PHE A 79 -0.28 -14.14 -19.65
N LYS A 80 -0.01 -14.12 -20.96
CA LYS A 80 1.19 -13.52 -21.54
C LYS A 80 1.01 -12.04 -21.80
N ILE A 81 2.13 -11.36 -22.04
CA ILE A 81 2.23 -9.93 -22.37
C ILE A 81 1.55 -9.62 -23.73
N PRO A 82 0.78 -8.51 -23.84
CA PRO A 82 0.24 -7.75 -22.72
C PRO A 82 -0.79 -8.61 -21.97
N THR A 83 -0.71 -8.64 -20.64
CA THR A 83 -1.38 -9.63 -19.79
C THR A 83 -2.87 -9.76 -20.10
N ASN A 84 -3.30 -10.92 -20.61
CA ASN A 84 -4.69 -11.23 -21.02
C ASN A 84 -5.25 -10.41 -22.19
N GLY A 85 -4.39 -9.71 -22.92
CA GLY A 85 -4.74 -8.83 -24.04
C GLY A 85 -4.26 -9.34 -25.40
N LYS A 86 -4.47 -8.50 -26.41
CA LYS A 86 -3.84 -8.65 -27.73
C LYS A 86 -2.68 -7.65 -27.83
N PRO A 87 -1.65 -7.94 -28.65
CA PRO A 87 -0.57 -7.00 -28.91
C PRO A 87 -1.08 -5.63 -29.37
N SER A 88 -0.48 -4.58 -28.82
CA SER A 88 -0.82 -3.19 -29.05
C SER A 88 -0.45 -2.75 -30.48
N PRO A 89 -1.42 -2.35 -31.34
CA PRO A 89 -1.12 -1.91 -32.71
C PRO A 89 -0.41 -0.56 -32.72
N LEU A 90 0.64 -0.39 -33.53
CA LEU A 90 1.45 0.85 -33.53
C LEU A 90 0.91 1.99 -34.40
N PHE A 91 -0.11 1.76 -35.24
CA PHE A 91 -0.68 2.77 -36.15
C PHE A 91 0.37 3.49 -37.04
N GLY A 92 1.45 2.79 -37.40
CA GLY A 92 2.55 3.38 -38.16
C GLY A 92 3.46 4.31 -37.34
N ALA A 93 3.36 4.34 -36.02
CA ALA A 93 4.37 4.94 -35.15
C ALA A 93 5.73 4.25 -35.39
N GLN A 94 6.78 5.06 -35.45
CA GLN A 94 8.14 4.59 -35.67
C GLN A 94 9.01 5.04 -34.50
N PRO A 95 9.86 4.15 -33.95
CA PRO A 95 10.79 4.50 -32.88
C PRO A 95 11.61 5.76 -33.18
N TYR A 96 11.78 6.60 -32.17
CA TYR A 96 12.66 7.77 -32.15
C TYR A 96 12.29 8.87 -33.16
N THR A 97 11.09 8.83 -33.76
CA THR A 97 10.64 9.84 -34.72
C THR A 97 9.94 11.04 -34.08
N GLN A 98 9.64 10.98 -32.78
CA GLN A 98 9.12 12.11 -32.00
C GLN A 98 10.11 12.56 -30.93
N GLN A 99 10.19 13.86 -30.72
CA GLN A 99 10.92 14.47 -29.61
C GLN A 99 10.22 14.16 -28.27
N LEU A 100 11.04 13.91 -27.24
CA LEU A 100 10.59 13.75 -25.87
C LEU A 100 9.93 15.04 -25.36
N LEU A 101 8.71 14.91 -24.84
CA LEU A 101 8.04 15.93 -24.04
C LEU A 101 8.72 15.98 -22.67
N LEU A 102 9.40 17.09 -22.41
CA LEU A 102 9.86 17.39 -21.06
C LEU A 102 8.66 17.80 -20.20
N PHE A 103 8.79 17.52 -18.90
CA PHE A 103 7.76 17.85 -17.93
C PHE A 103 7.36 19.33 -17.94
N GLU A 104 6.07 19.59 -17.79
CA GLU A 104 5.47 20.93 -17.66
C GLU A 104 5.25 21.24 -16.17
N GLU A 105 5.78 22.36 -15.69
CA GLU A 105 5.68 22.72 -14.28
C GLU A 105 4.26 23.11 -13.88
N PHE A 106 3.84 22.73 -12.66
CA PHE A 106 2.62 23.27 -12.07
C PHE A 106 2.72 24.78 -11.87
N GLY A 107 3.89 25.27 -11.45
CA GLY A 107 4.19 26.63 -11.03
C GLY A 107 3.42 27.05 -9.78
N THR A 108 4.15 27.24 -8.69
CA THR A 108 3.59 27.71 -7.42
C THR A 108 3.42 29.22 -7.43
N GLU A 109 2.37 29.69 -6.75
CA GLU A 109 2.07 31.11 -6.56
C GLU A 109 2.16 31.42 -5.06
N LYS A 110 2.49 32.66 -4.69
CA LYS A 110 2.44 33.09 -3.29
C LYS A 110 1.02 32.88 -2.75
N LEU A 111 0.89 32.25 -1.58
CA LEU A 111 -0.39 32.16 -0.90
C LEU A 111 -0.74 33.53 -0.30
N ASP A 112 -1.57 34.30 -0.98
CA ASP A 112 -1.89 35.68 -0.62
C ASP A 112 -3.35 35.80 -0.10
N PRO A 113 -3.54 36.01 1.21
CA PRO A 113 -4.87 36.15 1.81
C PRO A 113 -5.58 37.46 1.43
N THR A 114 -4.89 38.40 0.75
CA THR A 114 -5.47 39.68 0.32
C THR A 114 -6.14 39.61 -1.05
N LEU A 115 -5.97 38.49 -1.77
CA LEU A 115 -6.63 38.30 -3.06
C LEU A 115 -8.16 38.29 -2.88
N PRO A 116 -8.91 39.03 -3.72
CA PRO A 116 -10.36 38.98 -3.67
C PRO A 116 -10.86 37.61 -4.12
N ALA A 117 -12.08 37.26 -3.68
CA ALA A 117 -12.73 36.04 -4.15
C ALA A 117 -12.81 36.03 -5.69
N PRO A 118 -12.31 34.97 -6.35
CA PRO A 118 -12.33 34.85 -7.80
C PRO A 118 -13.77 34.64 -8.31
N PRO A 119 -14.12 35.15 -9.51
CA PRO A 119 -15.49 35.15 -10.00
C PRO A 119 -16.00 33.79 -10.50
N LEU A 120 -15.12 32.87 -10.92
CA LEU A 120 -15.52 31.56 -11.41
C LEU A 120 -15.41 30.52 -10.29
N THR A 121 -16.50 29.77 -10.11
CA THR A 121 -16.54 28.57 -9.27
C THR A 121 -16.02 27.36 -10.03
N PHE A 122 -15.78 26.24 -9.33
CA PHE A 122 -15.40 24.99 -9.97
C PHE A 122 -16.50 24.57 -10.97
N PRO A 123 -16.17 24.43 -12.28
CA PRO A 123 -17.18 24.25 -13.31
C PRO A 123 -17.84 22.87 -13.21
N VAL A 124 -19.14 22.81 -13.49
CA VAL A 124 -19.93 21.57 -13.51
C VAL A 124 -19.68 20.74 -14.79
N PRO A 125 -19.90 19.42 -14.75
CA PRO A 125 -19.82 18.60 -15.96
C PRO A 125 -20.91 18.99 -16.97
N ILE A 126 -20.60 18.85 -18.26
CA ILE A 126 -21.54 19.09 -19.37
C ILE A 126 -21.42 17.97 -20.41
N VAL A 127 -22.47 17.75 -21.20
CA VAL A 127 -22.36 16.92 -22.41
C VAL A 127 -21.54 17.62 -23.49
N GLY A 128 -20.83 16.84 -24.31
CA GLY A 128 -20.02 17.38 -25.39
C GLY A 128 -19.50 16.29 -26.33
N PRO A 129 -18.89 16.64 -27.47
CA PRO A 129 -18.41 15.64 -28.41
C PRO A 129 -17.28 14.78 -27.84
N ALA A 130 -17.28 13.49 -28.17
CA ALA A 130 -16.11 12.64 -27.98
C ALA A 130 -14.95 13.13 -28.89
N PRO A 131 -13.67 12.92 -28.53
CA PRO A 131 -13.17 12.13 -27.39
C PRO A 131 -13.04 12.90 -26.06
N THR A 132 -13.38 14.20 -26.00
CA THR A 132 -13.14 15.03 -24.81
C THR A 132 -14.27 14.97 -23.78
N GLN A 133 -15.50 14.66 -24.20
CA GLN A 133 -16.68 14.55 -23.33
C GLN A 133 -17.65 13.46 -23.84
N ASP A 134 -18.65 13.10 -23.03
CA ASP A 134 -19.72 12.19 -23.45
C ASP A 134 -20.85 13.00 -24.14
N PRO A 135 -21.25 12.63 -25.36
CA PRO A 135 -22.23 13.40 -26.13
C PRO A 135 -23.65 13.31 -25.60
N ASN A 136 -23.94 12.31 -24.77
CA ASN A 136 -25.31 11.94 -24.43
C ASN A 136 -25.59 11.95 -22.91
N ASN A 137 -24.55 11.91 -22.07
CA ASN A 137 -24.75 11.79 -20.61
C ASN A 137 -23.83 12.71 -19.80
N ILE A 138 -24.43 13.59 -19.00
CA ILE A 138 -23.73 14.57 -18.17
C ILE A 138 -22.94 13.90 -17.04
N ALA A 139 -23.46 12.84 -16.42
CA ALA A 139 -22.80 12.11 -15.33
C ALA A 139 -21.58 11.33 -15.82
N ARG A 140 -21.53 11.02 -17.13
CA ARG A 140 -20.41 10.33 -17.80
C ARG A 140 -19.39 11.30 -18.42
N SER A 141 -19.54 12.60 -18.15
CA SER A 141 -18.68 13.68 -18.65
C SER A 141 -17.99 14.42 -17.52
N GLY A 142 -16.90 15.11 -17.85
CA GLY A 142 -16.31 16.16 -17.02
C GLY A 142 -16.72 17.56 -17.49
N PRO A 143 -16.17 18.63 -16.86
CA PRO A 143 -16.35 20.01 -17.31
C PRO A 143 -15.77 20.24 -18.71
N SER A 144 -16.27 21.26 -19.42
CA SER A 144 -15.64 21.65 -20.70
C SER A 144 -14.19 22.11 -20.49
N ALA A 145 -13.32 21.76 -21.44
CA ALA A 145 -11.90 22.12 -21.39
C ALA A 145 -11.66 23.64 -21.18
N ALA A 146 -12.43 24.47 -21.89
CA ALA A 146 -12.31 25.93 -21.80
C ALA A 146 -12.73 26.47 -20.43
N ALA A 147 -13.82 25.96 -19.85
CA ALA A 147 -14.28 26.40 -18.53
C ALA A 147 -13.33 25.96 -17.43
N LEU A 148 -12.82 24.72 -17.49
CA LEU A 148 -11.83 24.22 -16.53
C LEU A 148 -10.54 25.04 -16.59
N GLU A 149 -9.99 25.30 -17.77
CA GLU A 149 -8.79 26.13 -17.89
C GLU A 149 -9.02 27.58 -17.43
N ALA A 150 -10.17 28.18 -17.74
CA ALA A 150 -10.50 29.52 -17.27
C ALA A 150 -10.54 29.56 -15.72
N PHE A 151 -11.12 28.55 -15.09
CA PHE A 151 -11.13 28.41 -13.63
C PHE A 151 -9.71 28.25 -13.05
N MET A 152 -8.88 27.39 -13.64
CA MET A 152 -7.52 27.09 -13.17
C MET A 152 -6.53 28.25 -13.34
N ARG A 153 -6.77 29.16 -14.30
CA ARG A 153 -5.98 30.38 -14.52
C ARG A 153 -6.23 31.48 -13.48
N GLN A 154 -7.34 31.42 -12.73
CA GLN A 154 -7.61 32.42 -11.71
C GLN A 154 -6.51 32.36 -10.62
N PRO A 155 -6.00 33.50 -10.13
CA PRO A 155 -4.96 33.49 -9.11
C PRO A 155 -5.52 32.99 -7.78
N GLY A 156 -4.63 32.42 -6.95
CA GLY A 156 -4.94 32.05 -5.58
C GLY A 156 -5.96 30.91 -5.42
N LEU A 157 -6.32 30.69 -4.15
CA LEU A 157 -7.23 29.63 -3.71
C LEU A 157 -8.45 30.24 -3.04
N TYR A 158 -9.64 29.76 -3.43
CA TYR A 158 -10.90 30.16 -2.84
C TYR A 158 -11.82 28.95 -2.67
N PRO A 159 -12.49 28.78 -1.52
CA PRO A 159 -12.31 29.51 -0.26
C PRO A 159 -10.86 29.46 0.24
N PHE A 160 -10.44 30.46 1.02
CA PHE A 160 -9.06 30.53 1.48
C PHE A 160 -8.75 29.31 2.38
N PRO A 161 -7.61 28.61 2.19
CA PRO A 161 -7.28 27.43 2.99
C PRO A 161 -7.20 27.73 4.48
N SER A 162 -7.54 26.73 5.30
CA SER A 162 -7.47 26.82 6.75
C SER A 162 -6.90 25.53 7.34
N GLN A 163 -6.52 25.56 8.62
CA GLN A 163 -6.12 24.35 9.34
C GLN A 163 -7.17 23.23 9.26
N PHE A 164 -8.45 23.58 9.39
CA PHE A 164 -9.57 22.64 9.37
C PHE A 164 -10.11 22.44 7.95
N SER A 165 -10.64 21.25 7.70
CA SER A 165 -11.36 20.94 6.47
C SER A 165 -12.58 21.85 6.33
N ASN A 166 -12.85 22.34 5.12
CA ASN A 166 -14.03 23.11 4.82
C ASN A 166 -15.28 22.24 4.71
N VAL A 167 -16.00 22.12 5.83
CA VAL A 167 -17.29 21.44 5.93
C VAL A 167 -18.50 22.35 5.73
N LEU A 168 -18.28 23.65 5.55
CA LEU A 168 -19.34 24.65 5.49
C LEU A 168 -19.88 24.79 4.06
N ASP A 169 -18.97 24.89 3.09
CA ASP A 169 -19.34 24.99 1.69
C ASP A 169 -19.76 23.62 1.15
N ARG A 170 -20.78 23.61 0.28
CA ARG A 170 -21.30 22.39 -0.34
C ARG A 170 -20.60 22.11 -1.66
N ASN A 171 -20.54 20.83 -2.03
CA ASN A 171 -20.04 20.42 -3.32
C ASN A 171 -20.77 21.17 -4.45
N PRO A 172 -20.06 21.91 -5.32
CA PRO A 172 -20.66 22.69 -6.41
C PRO A 172 -21.42 21.84 -7.43
N TRP A 173 -21.16 20.54 -7.50
CA TRP A 173 -21.82 19.59 -8.40
C TRP A 173 -23.05 18.91 -7.77
N LYS A 174 -23.49 19.38 -6.59
CA LYS A 174 -24.62 18.79 -5.84
C LYS A 174 -25.83 18.46 -6.72
N ALA A 175 -26.25 19.37 -7.60
CA ALA A 175 -27.42 19.15 -8.44
C ALA A 175 -27.24 17.96 -9.41
N GLN A 176 -26.06 17.84 -10.03
CA GLN A 176 -25.73 16.74 -10.95
C GLN A 176 -25.57 15.42 -10.19
N ILE A 177 -24.99 15.46 -8.99
CA ILE A 177 -24.84 14.30 -8.11
C ILE A 177 -26.20 13.77 -7.66
N GLU A 178 -27.08 14.65 -7.17
CA GLU A 178 -28.44 14.27 -6.75
C GLU A 178 -29.27 13.70 -7.91
N ALA A 179 -29.12 14.27 -9.11
CA ALA A 179 -29.78 13.75 -10.31
C ALA A 179 -29.25 12.36 -10.70
N PHE A 180 -27.94 12.12 -10.58
CA PHE A 180 -27.36 10.80 -10.82
C PHE A 180 -27.80 9.79 -9.76
N LEU A 181 -27.63 10.11 -8.47
CA LEU A 181 -27.94 9.21 -7.36
C LEU A 181 -29.45 8.99 -7.14
N ASN A 182 -30.30 9.82 -7.77
CA ASN A 182 -31.75 9.85 -7.55
C ASN A 182 -32.10 9.91 -6.04
N ARG A 183 -31.36 10.73 -5.29
CA ARG A 183 -31.41 10.82 -3.83
C ARG A 183 -31.26 12.27 -3.38
N HIS A 184 -32.08 12.70 -2.41
CA HIS A 184 -32.08 14.06 -1.86
C HIS A 184 -32.30 14.09 -0.33
N PRO A 185 -31.70 15.06 0.39
CA PRO A 185 -30.60 15.90 -0.04
C PRO A 185 -29.26 15.14 0.04
N VAL A 186 -28.35 15.38 -0.90
CA VAL A 186 -26.94 14.96 -0.76
C VAL A 186 -26.16 16.04 -0.03
N GLY A 187 -25.45 15.63 1.02
CA GLY A 187 -24.80 16.52 1.98
C GLY A 187 -23.33 16.88 1.72
N SER A 188 -22.70 16.39 0.65
CA SER A 188 -21.25 16.48 0.47
C SER A 188 -20.67 17.89 0.67
N PRO A 189 -19.63 18.02 1.49
CA PRO A 189 -18.84 19.26 1.58
C PRO A 189 -18.05 19.49 0.29
N ALA A 190 -17.62 20.73 0.07
CA ALA A 190 -16.75 21.10 -1.06
C ALA A 190 -15.33 20.53 -0.91
N GLU A 191 -14.81 20.45 0.32
CA GLU A 191 -13.55 19.78 0.63
C GLU A 191 -13.81 18.34 1.07
N GLY A 192 -13.10 17.38 0.47
CA GLY A 192 -13.25 15.95 0.77
C GLY A 192 -12.38 15.44 1.92
N ARG A 193 -11.48 16.27 2.46
CA ARG A 193 -10.63 15.90 3.60
C ARG A 193 -11.49 15.52 4.81
N PRO A 194 -11.16 14.43 5.53
CA PRO A 194 -11.89 14.04 6.73
C PRO A 194 -11.96 15.17 7.78
N PRO A 195 -13.12 15.41 8.41
CA PRO A 195 -13.33 16.54 9.31
C PRO A 195 -12.96 16.23 10.77
N GLY A 196 -12.64 17.28 11.52
CA GLY A 196 -12.28 17.17 12.93
C GLY A 196 -10.80 17.43 13.18
N LYS A 197 -10.43 17.61 14.46
CA LYS A 197 -9.07 17.99 14.84
C LYS A 197 -8.01 16.93 14.49
N GLY A 198 -8.35 15.64 14.57
CA GLY A 198 -7.46 14.53 14.27
C GLY A 198 -7.04 14.43 12.80
N TRP A 199 -7.72 15.14 11.91
CA TRP A 199 -7.40 15.26 10.47
C TRP A 199 -7.13 16.71 10.04
N SER A 200 -7.02 17.61 11.01
CA SER A 200 -6.65 19.01 10.75
C SER A 200 -5.17 19.11 10.38
N HIS A 201 -4.78 20.18 9.69
CA HIS A 201 -3.37 20.34 9.31
C HIS A 201 -2.49 20.48 10.55
N GLN A 202 -1.59 19.53 10.74
CA GLN A 202 -0.72 19.50 11.92
C GLN A 202 0.29 20.66 11.89
N ARG A 203 0.48 21.33 13.04
CA ARG A 203 1.47 22.41 13.19
C ARG A 203 1.26 23.51 12.12
N TRP A 204 0.00 23.93 11.92
CA TRP A 204 -0.41 24.88 10.89
C TRP A 204 0.32 26.22 10.96
N ASN A 205 0.49 26.82 12.15
CA ASN A 205 1.15 28.13 12.23
C ASN A 205 2.65 28.02 11.99
N GLU A 206 3.27 26.96 12.50
CA GLU A 206 4.70 26.72 12.37
C GLU A 206 5.11 26.43 10.92
N PHE A 207 4.31 25.65 10.20
CA PHE A 207 4.53 25.35 8.79
C PHE A 207 3.43 25.94 7.91
N TYR A 208 3.13 27.21 8.15
CA TYR A 208 2.13 27.92 7.37
C TYR A 208 2.53 27.93 5.88
N PRO A 209 1.65 27.52 4.95
CA PRO A 209 1.97 27.47 3.53
C PRO A 209 2.35 28.85 2.99
N GLN A 210 3.58 28.98 2.48
CA GLN A 210 4.08 30.24 1.92
C GLN A 210 3.74 30.37 0.44
N VAL A 211 3.58 29.23 -0.23
CA VAL A 211 3.14 29.13 -1.63
C VAL A 211 2.05 28.08 -1.78
N ALA A 212 1.28 28.20 -2.84
CA ALA A 212 0.25 27.24 -3.18
C ALA A 212 0.13 27.06 -4.69
N PHE A 213 -0.49 25.96 -5.09
CA PHE A 213 -0.95 25.77 -6.46
C PHE A 213 -2.25 24.98 -6.46
N LYS A 214 -2.98 25.07 -7.56
CA LYS A 214 -4.14 24.22 -7.82
C LYS A 214 -3.91 23.38 -9.07
N THR A 215 -4.44 22.16 -9.03
CA THR A 215 -4.50 21.23 -10.14
C THR A 215 -5.85 20.52 -10.15
N ALA A 216 -6.23 19.93 -11.28
CA ALA A 216 -7.43 19.11 -11.36
C ALA A 216 -7.11 17.75 -11.98
N GLN A 217 -7.54 16.66 -11.35
CA GLN A 217 -7.56 15.37 -12.03
C GLN A 217 -8.69 15.38 -13.06
N ALA A 218 -8.34 15.22 -14.33
CA ALA A 218 -9.30 15.37 -15.43
C ALA A 218 -9.04 14.35 -16.54
N GLY A 219 -10.09 14.06 -17.30
CA GLY A 219 -9.96 13.28 -18.53
C GLY A 219 -9.13 13.98 -19.60
N ALA A 220 -8.48 13.18 -20.43
CA ALA A 220 -7.68 13.60 -21.57
C ALA A 220 -8.33 14.72 -22.41
N LYS A 221 -7.59 15.81 -22.59
CA LYS A 221 -7.95 16.99 -23.38
C LYS A 221 -6.71 17.65 -23.99
N LEU A 222 -6.95 18.48 -25.00
CA LEU A 222 -5.93 19.34 -25.61
C LEU A 222 -5.32 20.28 -24.56
N ASN A 223 -4.00 20.48 -24.61
CA ASN A 223 -3.34 21.49 -23.79
C ASN A 223 -3.56 22.90 -24.39
N GLY A 224 -4.21 23.79 -23.62
CA GLY A 224 -4.42 25.19 -24.00
C GLY A 224 -3.29 26.16 -23.64
N GLY A 225 -2.13 25.67 -23.16
CA GLY A 225 -1.00 26.50 -22.71
C GLY A 225 -1.29 27.22 -21.40
N MET A 226 -2.06 26.59 -20.51
CA MET A 226 -2.44 27.18 -19.22
C MET A 226 -1.22 27.39 -18.31
N ARG A 227 -0.25 26.47 -18.38
CA ARG A 227 0.95 26.48 -17.54
C ARG A 227 2.16 27.16 -18.20
N ASP A 228 2.06 27.67 -19.42
CA ASP A 228 3.21 28.28 -20.13
C ASP A 228 3.88 29.39 -19.32
N ARG A 229 3.08 30.30 -18.74
CA ARG A 229 3.57 31.42 -17.92
C ARG A 229 3.92 31.02 -16.49
N ARG A 230 3.73 29.74 -16.15
CA ARG A 230 4.02 29.14 -14.85
C ARG A 230 5.32 28.33 -14.86
N GLN A 231 5.97 28.19 -16.02
CA GLN A 231 7.30 27.59 -16.13
C GLN A 231 8.37 28.55 -15.61
N LEU A 232 9.33 28.06 -14.83
CA LEU A 232 10.39 28.86 -14.22
C LEU A 232 11.32 29.47 -15.25
N HIS A 233 11.68 28.72 -16.31
CA HIS A 233 12.43 29.25 -17.45
C HIS A 233 11.60 30.16 -18.36
N ASN A 234 10.27 30.14 -18.22
CA ASN A 234 9.31 30.91 -19.02
C ASN A 234 9.55 30.82 -20.55
N TYR A 235 10.10 29.69 -21.00
CA TYR A 235 10.58 29.47 -22.38
C TYR A 235 11.45 30.60 -22.95
N ALA A 236 12.19 31.30 -22.09
CA ALA A 236 12.90 32.53 -22.44
C ALA A 236 14.42 32.43 -22.23
N VAL A 237 14.88 31.57 -21.33
CA VAL A 237 16.29 31.46 -20.94
C VAL A 237 16.78 30.02 -21.00
N GLY A 238 18.10 29.85 -21.12
CA GLY A 238 18.72 28.54 -21.12
C GLY A 238 18.33 27.69 -22.34
N GLU A 239 18.32 26.36 -22.18
CA GLU A 239 17.90 25.42 -23.22
C GLU A 239 16.40 25.48 -23.52
N PHE A 240 15.60 26.12 -22.66
CA PHE A 240 14.18 26.40 -22.91
C PHE A 240 13.94 27.72 -23.67
N GLY A 241 14.95 28.59 -23.78
CA GLY A 241 14.88 29.86 -24.50
C GLY A 241 15.15 29.73 -26.01
N PRO A 242 14.87 30.76 -26.82
CA PRO A 242 15.11 30.73 -28.26
C PRO A 242 16.52 30.26 -28.63
N GLY A 243 16.63 29.23 -29.47
CA GLY A 243 17.91 28.60 -29.87
C GLY A 243 18.42 27.49 -28.94
N GLY A 244 17.78 27.29 -27.80
CA GLY A 244 17.97 26.13 -26.92
C GLY A 244 17.31 24.86 -27.45
N LEU A 245 17.76 23.70 -26.97
CA LEU A 245 17.30 22.38 -27.42
C LEU A 245 15.84 22.09 -27.08
N TYR A 246 15.27 22.73 -26.06
CA TYR A 246 13.95 22.43 -25.50
C TYR A 246 12.92 23.54 -25.69
N ASN A 247 13.30 24.63 -26.37
CA ASN A 247 12.35 25.65 -26.76
C ASN A 247 11.32 25.11 -27.74
N GLN A 248 11.73 24.21 -28.66
CA GLN A 248 10.79 23.42 -29.42
C GLN A 248 10.26 22.29 -28.54
N THR A 249 9.02 22.38 -28.09
CA THR A 249 8.43 21.46 -27.10
C THR A 249 7.92 20.16 -27.72
N SER A 250 7.56 20.16 -29.01
CA SER A 250 7.14 18.98 -29.77
C SER A 250 7.55 19.12 -31.24
N ASP A 251 7.72 17.98 -31.93
CA ASP A 251 7.84 17.92 -33.39
C ASP A 251 6.50 18.02 -34.11
N ASN A 252 5.41 17.65 -33.42
CA ASN A 252 4.07 17.62 -33.99
C ASN A 252 3.02 18.06 -32.96
N PRO A 253 2.37 19.23 -33.15
CA PRO A 253 2.76 20.27 -34.09
C PRO A 253 4.16 20.82 -33.73
N ILE A 254 4.87 21.43 -34.69
CA ILE A 254 6.10 22.18 -34.38
C ILE A 254 5.67 23.35 -33.50
N ILE A 255 5.94 23.25 -32.20
CA ILE A 255 5.56 24.26 -31.21
C ILE A 255 6.83 24.77 -30.54
N ALA A 256 7.05 26.09 -30.60
CA ALA A 256 8.17 26.75 -29.94
C ALA A 256 7.67 27.64 -28.79
N GLY A 257 8.28 27.48 -27.61
CA GLY A 257 8.05 28.29 -26.42
C GLY A 257 6.65 28.22 -25.83
N THR A 258 5.96 27.09 -25.97
CA THR A 258 4.63 26.84 -25.41
C THR A 258 4.30 25.34 -25.46
N THR A 259 3.39 24.87 -24.61
CA THR A 259 2.77 23.52 -24.71
C THR A 259 1.39 23.55 -25.36
N LYS A 260 0.89 24.75 -25.72
CA LYS A 260 -0.40 24.93 -26.35
C LYS A 260 -0.47 24.19 -27.67
N GLY A 261 -1.50 23.36 -27.84
CA GLY A 261 -1.73 22.57 -29.04
C GLY A 261 -1.22 21.14 -28.98
N ILE A 262 -0.60 20.72 -27.87
CA ILE A 262 -0.21 19.32 -27.66
C ILE A 262 -1.46 18.50 -27.29
N ASP A 263 -1.74 17.48 -28.11
CA ASP A 263 -2.78 16.47 -27.86
C ASP A 263 -2.28 15.38 -26.89
N THR A 264 -3.22 14.74 -26.19
CA THR A 264 -2.98 13.53 -25.39
C THR A 264 -2.88 12.28 -26.28
N ARG A 265 -1.76 12.15 -27.01
CA ARG A 265 -1.42 10.98 -27.84
C ARG A 265 -0.07 10.42 -27.38
N PHE A 266 0.10 9.10 -27.41
CA PHE A 266 1.39 8.46 -27.08
C PHE A 266 2.43 8.59 -28.21
N HIS A 267 1.97 8.83 -29.44
CA HIS A 267 2.79 9.16 -30.60
C HIS A 267 1.92 9.94 -31.61
N PRO A 268 2.46 10.85 -32.43
CA PRO A 268 1.64 11.65 -33.34
C PRO A 268 0.83 10.84 -34.38
N ASN A 269 1.33 9.67 -34.78
CA ASN A 269 0.61 8.73 -35.66
C ASN A 269 -0.44 7.87 -34.93
N MET A 270 -0.52 7.93 -33.60
CA MET A 270 -1.50 7.19 -32.80
C MET A 270 -2.77 8.03 -32.53
N PRO A 271 -3.91 7.39 -32.27
CA PRO A 271 -5.16 8.08 -31.90
C PRO A 271 -5.06 8.94 -30.63
N ILE A 272 -5.89 9.99 -30.56
CA ILE A 272 -6.09 10.77 -29.32
C ILE A 272 -6.74 9.88 -28.27
N GLN A 273 -6.29 9.99 -27.02
CA GLN A 273 -6.91 9.29 -25.90
C GLN A 273 -8.26 9.90 -25.53
N ASN A 274 -9.25 9.04 -25.30
CA ASN A 274 -10.58 9.37 -24.81
C ASN A 274 -10.52 9.86 -23.36
N HIS A 275 -11.39 10.79 -23.00
CA HIS A 275 -11.45 11.36 -21.65
C HIS A 275 -11.75 10.34 -20.55
N LYS A 276 -12.30 9.18 -20.89
CA LYS A 276 -12.52 8.05 -19.97
C LYS A 276 -11.34 7.07 -19.90
N ALA A 277 -10.50 7.04 -20.94
CA ALA A 277 -9.37 6.10 -21.04
C ALA A 277 -8.16 6.59 -20.23
N LEU A 278 -7.82 7.88 -20.36
CA LEU A 278 -6.64 8.49 -19.77
C LEU A 278 -7.03 9.67 -18.88
N TRP A 279 -6.57 9.66 -17.63
CA TRP A 279 -6.81 10.70 -16.63
C TRP A 279 -5.46 11.20 -16.10
N THR A 280 -5.12 12.45 -16.40
CA THR A 280 -3.85 13.06 -15.93
C THR A 280 -4.13 14.33 -15.14
N PHE A 281 -3.10 14.83 -14.46
CA PHE A 281 -3.14 16.18 -13.88
C PHE A 281 -3.38 17.23 -14.98
N ASP A 282 -4.41 18.05 -14.76
CA ASP A 282 -5.02 18.98 -15.72
C ASP A 282 -5.54 18.33 -17.02
N GLY A 283 -5.59 17.00 -17.12
CA GLY A 283 -6.04 16.24 -18.28
C GLY A 283 -5.19 16.43 -19.54
N THR A 284 -3.94 16.90 -19.41
CA THR A 284 -3.11 17.34 -20.55
C THR A 284 -1.73 16.72 -20.55
N PHE A 285 -1.09 16.69 -21.72
CA PHE A 285 0.36 16.53 -21.87
C PHE A 285 1.04 17.88 -22.08
N PRO A 286 2.32 18.06 -21.70
CA PRO A 286 3.23 17.07 -21.06
C PRO A 286 2.84 16.62 -19.65
N PRO A 287 3.44 15.55 -19.09
CA PRO A 287 3.30 15.21 -17.67
C PRO A 287 3.79 16.35 -16.77
N LYS A 288 3.30 16.41 -15.53
CA LYS A 288 3.48 17.60 -14.67
C LYS A 288 4.65 17.47 -13.69
N LEU A 289 5.34 18.57 -13.42
CA LEU A 289 6.44 18.61 -12.46
C LEU A 289 6.13 19.64 -11.37
N LEU A 290 6.25 19.22 -10.12
CA LEU A 290 6.32 20.17 -9.02
C LEU A 290 7.78 20.44 -8.67
N MET A 291 8.14 21.70 -8.50
CA MET A 291 9.47 22.09 -8.02
C MET A 291 9.31 22.77 -6.68
N VAL A 292 9.97 22.26 -5.65
CA VAL A 292 9.91 22.79 -4.29
C VAL A 292 11.30 23.06 -3.74
N ARG A 293 11.34 23.80 -2.63
CA ARG A 293 12.57 24.16 -1.94
C ARG A 293 12.42 23.91 -0.46
N TYR A 294 13.43 23.30 0.15
CA TYR A 294 13.46 23.10 1.60
C TYR A 294 13.24 24.41 2.36
N GLY A 295 12.36 24.38 3.36
CA GLY A 295 11.97 25.52 4.19
C GLY A 295 10.79 26.33 3.65
N GLN A 296 10.24 25.99 2.49
CA GLN A 296 9.08 26.66 1.89
C GLN A 296 7.86 25.72 1.87
N PRO A 297 7.03 25.70 2.94
CA PRO A 297 5.80 24.94 2.96
C PRO A 297 4.88 25.28 1.77
N VAL A 298 4.31 24.24 1.15
CA VAL A 298 3.45 24.33 -0.02
C VAL A 298 2.07 23.75 0.27
N LEU A 299 1.03 24.38 -0.27
CA LEU A 299 -0.31 23.83 -0.29
C LEU A 299 -0.76 23.51 -1.72
N MET A 300 -1.12 22.26 -1.95
CA MET A 300 -1.76 21.79 -3.18
C MET A 300 -3.27 21.70 -2.96
N ARG A 301 -4.05 22.42 -3.76
CA ARG A 301 -5.49 22.14 -3.89
C ARG A 301 -5.75 21.24 -5.09
N HIS A 302 -6.13 19.99 -4.82
CA HIS A 302 -6.44 18.99 -5.83
C HIS A 302 -7.94 18.94 -6.09
N TYR A 303 -8.41 19.39 -7.26
CA TYR A 303 -9.80 19.27 -7.67
C TYR A 303 -10.08 17.95 -8.39
N ASN A 304 -11.24 17.34 -8.13
CA ASN A 304 -11.69 16.17 -8.86
C ASN A 304 -12.66 16.56 -9.98
N ALA A 305 -12.17 16.59 -11.22
CA ALA A 305 -12.94 16.90 -12.42
C ALA A 305 -13.34 15.66 -13.24
N LEU A 306 -13.27 14.47 -12.63
CA LEU A 306 -13.66 13.20 -13.26
C LEU A 306 -15.19 13.04 -13.32
N PRO A 307 -15.71 12.10 -14.14
CA PRO A 307 -17.14 11.84 -14.22
C PRO A 307 -17.79 11.42 -12.90
N ILE A 308 -19.08 11.75 -12.71
CA ILE A 308 -19.87 11.36 -11.53
C ILE A 308 -20.23 9.87 -11.56
N ASP A 309 -20.47 9.29 -12.72
CA ASP A 309 -20.75 7.86 -12.88
C ASP A 309 -19.45 7.05 -12.70
N PRO A 310 -19.34 6.18 -11.68
CA PRO A 310 -18.12 5.38 -11.43
C PRO A 310 -17.78 4.41 -12.58
N SER A 311 -18.73 4.09 -13.47
CA SER A 311 -18.49 3.25 -14.65
C SER A 311 -18.00 4.04 -15.88
N ALA A 312 -17.92 5.38 -15.80
CA ALA A 312 -17.52 6.24 -16.93
C ALA A 312 -15.99 6.31 -17.09
N ASN A 313 -15.37 5.15 -17.27
CA ASN A 313 -13.93 4.95 -17.11
C ASN A 313 -13.34 3.96 -18.15
N MET A 314 -14.14 3.53 -19.14
CA MET A 314 -13.76 2.48 -20.10
C MET A 314 -13.33 1.15 -19.46
N GLY A 315 -13.90 0.85 -18.29
CA GLY A 315 -13.86 -0.44 -17.62
C GLY A 315 -12.68 -0.70 -16.70
N PHE A 316 -11.94 0.33 -16.30
CA PHE A 316 -10.95 0.26 -15.22
C PHE A 316 -10.79 1.65 -14.59
N GLY A 317 -10.27 1.73 -13.38
CA GLY A 317 -10.06 2.97 -12.62
C GLY A 317 -11.33 3.44 -11.91
N LEU A 318 -11.19 4.29 -10.91
CA LEU A 318 -12.30 4.83 -10.14
C LEU A 318 -12.19 6.34 -10.02
N HIS A 319 -13.34 7.00 -10.06
CA HIS A 319 -13.42 8.45 -10.03
C HIS A 319 -13.15 9.10 -8.66
N THR A 320 -12.99 8.31 -7.59
CA THR A 320 -12.57 8.80 -6.26
C THR A 320 -11.05 8.75 -6.17
N LEU A 321 -10.48 9.73 -5.47
CA LEU A 321 -9.03 9.97 -5.49
C LEU A 321 -8.50 10.10 -4.06
N SER A 322 -7.28 9.62 -3.84
CA SER A 322 -6.41 9.97 -2.71
C SER A 322 -5.04 10.25 -3.30
N THR A 323 -4.37 11.35 -2.96
CA THR A 323 -3.05 11.68 -3.51
C THR A 323 -1.98 11.46 -2.46
N HIS A 324 -1.04 10.55 -2.76
CA HIS A 324 0.12 10.28 -1.93
C HIS A 324 1.36 11.00 -2.47
N GLU A 325 2.03 11.76 -1.60
CA GLU A 325 3.36 12.30 -1.89
C GLU A 325 4.43 11.31 -1.42
N HIS A 326 4.91 10.53 -2.38
CA HIS A 326 5.80 9.41 -2.14
C HIS A 326 7.19 9.91 -1.73
N ASN A 327 7.73 9.30 -0.65
CA ASN A 327 8.92 9.73 0.11
C ASN A 327 8.71 10.96 1.01
N GLY A 328 7.47 11.46 1.11
CA GLY A 328 7.16 12.66 1.84
C GLY A 328 7.37 12.55 3.35
N HIS A 329 8.29 13.33 3.90
CA HIS A 329 8.33 13.60 5.35
C HIS A 329 7.24 14.63 5.71
N SER A 330 6.00 14.18 5.56
CA SER A 330 4.77 14.96 5.56
C SER A 330 3.82 14.44 6.66
N PRO A 331 2.97 15.31 7.23
CA PRO A 331 1.96 14.87 8.20
C PRO A 331 0.91 13.94 7.58
N ALA A 332 0.42 12.99 8.37
CA ALA A 332 -0.55 11.96 7.98
C ALA A 332 -1.78 12.49 7.21
N GLU A 333 -2.35 13.64 7.59
CA GLU A 333 -3.55 14.17 6.91
C GLU A 333 -3.27 14.66 5.48
N SER A 334 -1.99 14.83 5.12
CA SER A 334 -1.53 15.20 3.77
C SER A 334 -0.63 14.13 3.13
N ASP A 335 -0.51 12.97 3.77
CA ASP A 335 0.31 11.85 3.30
C ASP A 335 -0.38 11.08 2.17
N GLY A 336 -1.71 11.05 2.13
CA GLY A 336 -2.48 10.32 1.10
C GLY A 336 -3.05 8.98 1.56
N PHE A 337 -3.34 8.82 2.85
CA PHE A 337 -3.98 7.62 3.40
C PHE A 337 -5.11 7.09 2.51
N ALA A 338 -5.04 5.81 2.15
CA ALA A 338 -5.83 5.24 1.07
C ALA A 338 -7.35 5.32 1.27
N ASN A 339 -7.81 5.36 2.53
CA ASN A 339 -9.23 5.49 2.87
C ASN A 339 -9.67 6.93 3.21
N ALA A 340 -8.84 7.94 2.94
CA ALA A 340 -9.16 9.37 3.03
C ALA A 340 -9.41 10.00 1.65
N PHE A 341 -10.22 9.31 0.82
CA PHE A 341 -10.48 9.72 -0.57
C PHE A 341 -11.59 10.76 -0.73
N PHE A 342 -11.61 11.45 -1.87
CA PHE A 342 -12.60 12.48 -2.22
C PHE A 342 -13.25 12.27 -3.60
N PHE A 343 -14.47 12.79 -3.74
CA PHE A 343 -15.38 12.52 -4.85
C PHE A 343 -15.35 13.61 -5.95
N PRO A 344 -15.87 13.31 -7.15
CA PRO A 344 -16.10 14.32 -8.18
C PRO A 344 -16.84 15.57 -7.69
N GLY A 345 -16.38 16.74 -8.13
CA GLY A 345 -16.91 18.03 -7.67
C GLY A 345 -16.26 18.55 -6.39
N GLN A 346 -15.54 17.71 -5.64
CA GLN A 346 -14.80 18.13 -4.44
C GLN A 346 -13.36 18.55 -4.78
N TYR A 347 -12.72 19.19 -3.80
CA TYR A 347 -11.27 19.32 -3.74
C TYR A 347 -10.71 18.71 -2.45
N TYR A 348 -9.40 18.49 -2.40
CA TYR A 348 -8.65 18.17 -1.18
C TYR A 348 -7.45 19.12 -1.09
N ASP A 349 -7.22 19.70 0.09
CA ASP A 349 -6.03 20.51 0.37
C ASP A 349 -4.95 19.64 1.01
N TYR A 350 -3.87 19.38 0.27
CA TYR A 350 -2.67 18.71 0.76
C TYR A 350 -1.64 19.77 1.16
N ARG A 351 -1.12 19.70 2.39
CA ARG A 351 -0.13 20.66 2.89
C ARG A 351 1.18 19.97 3.23
N TRP A 352 2.16 20.15 2.35
CA TRP A 352 3.50 19.62 2.55
C TRP A 352 4.40 20.69 3.17
N PRO A 353 4.97 20.45 4.37
CA PRO A 353 5.82 21.43 5.04
C PRO A 353 7.17 21.64 4.35
N ILE A 354 7.64 20.69 3.53
CA ILE A 354 8.92 20.74 2.80
C ILE A 354 10.08 21.13 3.74
N GLN A 355 10.20 20.42 4.85
CA GLN A 355 11.23 20.66 5.88
C GLN A 355 12.26 19.53 5.88
N LEU A 356 13.45 19.80 6.44
CA LEU A 356 14.47 18.77 6.69
C LEU A 356 14.16 18.03 7.99
N ALA A 357 14.00 16.71 7.93
CA ALA A 357 13.72 15.89 9.10
C ALA A 357 14.77 16.12 10.21
N GLY A 358 14.38 15.82 11.46
CA GLY A 358 15.16 16.28 12.61
C GLY A 358 15.05 17.79 12.83
N TYR A 359 14.03 18.45 12.27
CA TYR A 359 13.71 19.87 12.41
C TYR A 359 13.68 20.33 13.88
N ASP A 360 13.24 19.43 14.78
CA ASP A 360 13.10 19.72 16.21
C ASP A 360 14.33 19.32 17.04
N SER A 361 15.26 18.54 16.48
CA SER A 361 16.38 17.93 17.23
C SER A 361 17.76 18.38 16.75
N ILE A 362 17.92 18.75 15.48
CA ILE A 362 19.21 19.07 14.86
C ILE A 362 19.14 20.45 14.20
N ASN A 363 20.19 21.26 14.39
CA ASN A 363 20.30 22.60 13.82
C ASN A 363 19.05 23.47 14.10
N THR A 364 18.50 23.39 15.31
CA THR A 364 17.27 24.09 15.72
C THR A 364 17.40 25.62 15.70
N SER A 365 18.62 26.15 15.70
CA SER A 365 18.91 27.58 15.57
C SER A 365 19.15 28.06 14.13
N ALA A 366 19.02 27.18 13.13
CA ALA A 366 19.19 27.48 11.69
C ALA A 366 20.54 28.16 11.36
N GLN A 367 21.65 27.58 11.82
CA GLN A 367 22.99 28.16 11.65
C GLN A 367 23.87 27.40 10.64
N ASP A 368 23.58 26.13 10.37
CA ASP A 368 24.33 25.34 9.39
C ASP A 368 24.01 25.82 7.97
N PRO A 369 25.01 26.26 7.17
CA PRO A 369 24.76 26.73 5.81
C PRO A 369 24.33 25.62 4.83
N ARG A 370 24.49 24.34 5.18
CA ARG A 370 24.05 23.19 4.37
C ARG A 370 22.54 22.97 4.48
N ALA A 371 21.96 23.27 5.63
CA ALA A 371 20.51 23.29 5.84
C ALA A 371 19.97 24.67 5.46
N ALA A 372 19.72 24.89 4.16
CA ALA A 372 19.27 26.19 3.67
C ALA A 372 18.39 26.09 2.42
N PHE A 373 17.43 27.01 2.35
CA PHE A 373 16.59 27.31 1.20
C PHE A 373 17.42 28.01 0.11
N PRO A 374 17.45 27.51 -1.14
CA PRO A 374 18.07 28.24 -2.25
C PRO A 374 17.18 29.40 -2.71
N CYS A 375 17.76 30.60 -2.82
CA CYS A 375 17.01 31.83 -3.08
C CYS A 375 17.58 32.67 -4.21
N ALA A 376 16.71 33.45 -4.84
CA ALA A 376 17.11 34.51 -5.76
C ALA A 376 17.50 35.80 -4.98
N PRO A 377 18.38 36.66 -5.53
CA PRO A 377 18.69 37.94 -4.91
C PRO A 377 17.43 38.77 -4.59
N GLY A 378 17.32 39.23 -3.35
CA GLY A 378 16.17 40.00 -2.85
C GLY A 378 14.95 39.17 -2.45
N GLU A 379 14.95 37.85 -2.68
CA GLU A 379 13.88 36.97 -2.20
C GLU A 379 13.89 36.88 -0.67
N THR A 380 12.72 36.71 -0.07
CA THR A 380 12.55 36.54 1.38
C THR A 380 11.82 35.25 1.69
N LEU A 381 12.17 34.63 2.81
CA LEU A 381 11.49 33.44 3.34
C LEU A 381 11.14 33.68 4.80
N PHE A 382 9.93 33.34 5.22
CA PHE A 382 9.63 33.28 6.65
C PHE A 382 10.28 32.04 7.24
N VAL A 383 11.13 32.21 8.26
CA VAL A 383 11.82 31.10 8.93
C VAL A 383 11.42 31.10 10.40
N ASN A 384 10.90 29.97 10.87
CA ASN A 384 10.55 29.75 12.28
C ASN A 384 11.77 29.23 13.08
N ASP A 385 12.82 30.06 13.16
CA ASP A 385 14.03 29.81 13.98
C ASP A 385 13.92 30.44 15.38
N ALA A 386 15.03 30.53 16.13
CA ALA A 386 15.04 31.18 17.45
C ALA A 386 14.63 32.67 17.43
N THR A 387 14.57 33.29 16.26
CA THR A 387 14.15 34.67 15.99
C THR A 387 13.15 34.69 14.81
N PRO A 388 11.93 34.16 14.98
CA PRO A 388 11.00 33.95 13.88
C PRO A 388 10.75 35.23 13.08
N GLY A 389 10.78 35.13 11.75
CA GLY A 389 10.55 36.29 10.89
C GLY A 389 11.01 36.10 9.45
N LEU A 390 10.75 37.12 8.63
CA LEU A 390 11.24 37.18 7.26
C LEU A 390 12.75 37.33 7.24
N LYS A 391 13.43 36.38 6.63
CA LYS A 391 14.86 36.45 6.33
C LYS A 391 15.02 36.80 4.87
N THR A 392 16.03 37.61 4.56
CA THR A 392 16.36 37.99 3.19
C THR A 392 17.47 37.10 2.66
N CYS A 393 17.39 36.79 1.37
CA CYS A 393 18.40 36.03 0.66
C CYS A 393 19.80 36.61 0.90
N ASN A 394 20.72 35.77 1.38
CA ASN A 394 22.11 36.14 1.58
C ASN A 394 23.00 35.17 0.81
N ASN A 395 23.68 35.70 -0.22
CA ASN A 395 24.57 34.91 -1.08
C ASN A 395 23.90 33.65 -1.66
N GLY A 396 22.66 33.77 -2.14
CA GLY A 396 21.93 32.69 -2.81
C GLY A 396 21.29 31.65 -1.89
N SER A 397 21.34 31.83 -0.56
CA SER A 397 20.60 30.97 0.37
C SER A 397 20.00 31.70 1.58
N ILE A 398 19.02 31.05 2.22
CA ILE A 398 18.45 31.42 3.52
C ILE A 398 18.53 30.18 4.41
N LYS A 399 19.21 30.28 5.56
CA LYS A 399 19.37 29.14 6.48
C LYS A 399 18.04 28.75 7.11
N ILE A 400 17.86 27.44 7.29
CA ILE A 400 16.67 26.82 7.88
C ILE A 400 17.08 25.80 8.95
N ARG A 401 16.10 25.29 9.70
CA ARG A 401 16.29 24.24 10.71
C ARG A 401 16.32 22.85 10.07
N GLY A 402 16.72 21.85 10.86
CA GLY A 402 16.72 20.44 10.48
C GLY A 402 18.08 19.92 10.05
N ASP A 403 18.16 18.60 9.90
CA ASP A 403 19.39 17.90 9.57
C ASP A 403 19.60 17.89 8.06
N TRP A 404 20.66 18.57 7.59
CA TRP A 404 20.99 18.62 6.16
C TRP A 404 21.31 17.24 5.57
N ARG A 405 21.63 16.24 6.40
CA ARG A 405 21.85 14.85 5.97
C ARG A 405 20.56 14.16 5.50
N GLU A 406 19.40 14.73 5.83
CA GLU A 406 18.07 14.29 5.41
C GLU A 406 17.63 14.97 4.09
N THR A 407 18.58 15.53 3.32
CA THR A 407 18.28 16.17 2.04
C THR A 407 17.94 15.12 1.00
N MET A 408 16.68 15.12 0.60
CA MET A 408 16.10 14.35 -0.50
C MET A 408 16.12 15.16 -1.80
N SER A 409 15.76 14.51 -2.91
CA SER A 409 15.95 15.08 -4.25
C SER A 409 14.80 14.79 -5.21
N THR A 410 14.55 13.53 -5.53
CA THR A 410 13.59 13.13 -6.57
C THR A 410 12.40 12.42 -5.94
N HIS A 411 11.27 13.11 -5.90
CA HIS A 411 10.00 12.63 -5.38
C HIS A 411 9.00 12.49 -6.53
N TRP A 412 7.84 11.95 -6.20
CA TRP A 412 6.70 11.88 -7.09
C TRP A 412 5.43 11.80 -6.25
N PHE A 413 4.29 12.11 -6.85
CA PHE A 413 3.01 11.91 -6.20
C PHE A 413 1.99 11.34 -7.16
N HIS A 414 1.11 10.52 -6.61
CA HIS A 414 0.23 9.65 -7.39
C HIS A 414 -1.06 9.32 -6.64
N ASP A 415 -2.01 8.69 -7.35
CA ASP A 415 -3.21 8.16 -6.69
C ASP A 415 -2.86 7.05 -5.70
N HIS A 416 -3.59 6.98 -4.60
CA HIS A 416 -3.47 5.96 -3.56
C HIS A 416 -4.88 5.52 -3.10
N MET A 417 -5.86 5.49 -4.01
CA MET A 417 -7.24 5.12 -3.66
C MET A 417 -7.33 3.63 -3.33
N LEU A 418 -7.86 3.29 -2.14
CA LEU A 418 -8.03 1.91 -1.69
C LEU A 418 -8.74 1.04 -2.77
N ASP A 419 -8.08 -0.04 -3.18
CA ASP A 419 -8.44 -1.03 -4.22
C ASP A 419 -8.34 -0.55 -5.69
N PHE A 420 -7.92 0.69 -5.94
CA PHE A 420 -7.86 1.28 -7.30
C PHE A 420 -6.57 2.03 -7.61
N THR A 421 -5.55 1.95 -6.76
CA THR A 421 -4.24 2.60 -6.97
C THR A 421 -3.66 2.20 -8.31
N ALA A 422 -3.56 0.90 -8.61
CA ALA A 422 -2.95 0.42 -9.86
C ALA A 422 -3.67 1.02 -11.07
N GLN A 423 -5.00 0.97 -11.04
CA GLN A 423 -5.82 1.40 -12.15
C GLN A 423 -5.74 2.92 -12.37
N ASN A 424 -5.80 3.72 -11.31
CA ASN A 424 -5.76 5.17 -11.38
C ASN A 424 -4.36 5.71 -11.72
N VAL A 425 -3.31 5.12 -11.16
CA VAL A 425 -1.92 5.39 -11.56
C VAL A 425 -1.71 5.01 -13.02
N TYR A 426 -2.20 3.85 -13.45
CA TYR A 426 -2.09 3.40 -14.83
C TYR A 426 -2.76 4.35 -15.82
N LYS A 427 -3.92 4.94 -15.45
CA LYS A 427 -4.62 5.99 -16.22
C LYS A 427 -3.88 7.32 -16.28
N GLY A 428 -2.99 7.58 -15.34
CA GLY A 428 -2.08 8.72 -15.35
C GLY A 428 -2.22 9.72 -14.23
N ASN A 429 -2.85 9.34 -13.11
CA ASN A 429 -2.73 10.07 -11.85
C ASN A 429 -1.36 9.78 -11.20
N ALA A 430 -0.29 10.24 -11.83
CA ALA A 430 1.08 10.14 -11.35
C ALA A 430 1.94 11.24 -11.98
N THR A 431 2.82 11.85 -11.18
CA THR A 431 3.63 12.99 -11.60
C THR A 431 4.89 13.13 -10.75
N MET A 432 5.93 13.77 -11.26
CA MET A 432 7.20 13.92 -10.53
C MET A 432 7.27 15.22 -9.73
N MET A 433 8.15 15.25 -8.73
CA MET A 433 8.41 16.37 -7.85
C MET A 433 9.92 16.48 -7.55
N ASN A 434 10.53 17.63 -7.79
CA ASN A 434 11.94 17.87 -7.50
C ASN A 434 12.09 18.75 -6.26
N TYR A 435 12.91 18.30 -5.32
CA TYR A 435 13.31 19.06 -4.14
C TYR A 435 14.66 19.75 -4.40
N TYR A 436 14.74 21.03 -4.04
CA TYR A 436 15.97 21.81 -4.11
C TYR A 436 16.39 22.30 -2.73
N SER A 437 17.70 22.27 -2.48
CA SER A 437 18.34 22.69 -1.23
C SER A 437 19.55 23.57 -1.52
N ALA A 438 20.30 23.99 -0.50
CA ALA A 438 21.59 24.63 -0.72
C ALA A 438 22.66 23.65 -1.26
N LEU A 439 22.53 22.35 -0.99
CA LEU A 439 23.41 21.29 -1.49
C LEU A 439 23.07 20.93 -2.95
N ASP A 440 21.78 20.76 -3.25
CA ASP A 440 21.25 20.59 -4.61
C ASP A 440 20.44 21.81 -5.02
N ARG A 441 21.14 22.87 -5.43
CA ARG A 441 20.52 24.16 -5.77
C ARG A 441 19.78 24.13 -7.11
N GLY A 442 20.09 23.17 -7.98
CA GLY A 442 19.77 23.29 -9.40
C GLY A 442 20.43 24.52 -10.04
N ASN A 443 21.65 24.87 -9.61
CA ASN A 443 22.48 25.85 -10.31
C ASN A 443 23.95 25.43 -10.19
N GLU A 444 24.53 24.95 -11.28
CA GLU A 444 25.89 24.40 -11.30
C GLU A 444 27.01 25.47 -11.31
N ALA A 445 26.69 26.75 -11.50
CA ALA A 445 27.68 27.82 -11.57
C ALA A 445 28.01 28.42 -10.19
N PHE A 446 27.19 28.18 -9.17
CA PHE A 446 27.40 28.77 -7.85
C PHE A 446 28.46 27.99 -7.04
N VAL A 447 29.49 28.68 -6.56
CA VAL A 447 30.60 28.10 -5.79
C VAL A 447 30.69 28.76 -4.41
N ASP A 448 30.24 28.05 -3.38
CA ASP A 448 30.18 28.54 -1.99
C ASP A 448 30.70 27.52 -0.96
N GLY A 449 31.18 26.36 -1.42
CA GLY A 449 31.61 25.26 -0.55
C GLY A 449 30.47 24.42 0.02
N VAL A 450 29.21 24.72 -0.32
CA VAL A 450 28.02 23.95 0.06
C VAL A 450 27.38 23.28 -1.16
N ASN A 451 27.15 24.04 -2.23
CA ASN A 451 26.51 23.55 -3.44
C ASN A 451 27.35 22.43 -4.10
N LEU A 452 26.73 21.28 -4.32
CA LEU A 452 27.34 20.13 -5.01
C LEU A 452 27.52 20.39 -6.50
N ARG A 453 26.77 21.34 -7.08
CA ARG A 453 26.85 21.73 -8.50
C ARG A 453 26.51 20.56 -9.43
N LEU A 454 25.45 19.82 -9.10
CA LEU A 454 24.90 18.77 -9.96
C LEU A 454 24.53 19.34 -11.34
N PRO A 455 24.68 18.57 -12.44
CA PRO A 455 24.36 19.04 -13.78
C PRO A 455 22.92 19.56 -13.84
N SER A 456 22.76 20.83 -14.16
CA SER A 456 21.46 21.50 -14.09
C SER A 456 21.36 22.71 -15.02
N GLY A 457 22.44 23.46 -15.16
CA GLY A 457 22.49 24.73 -15.87
C GLY A 457 22.61 25.92 -14.92
N SER A 458 22.64 27.14 -15.49
CA SER A 458 22.92 28.37 -14.74
C SER A 458 22.10 29.57 -15.20
N ALA A 459 21.06 29.34 -16.00
CA ALA A 459 20.18 30.38 -16.53
C ALA A 459 19.31 31.04 -15.44
N LEU A 460 19.02 30.31 -14.35
CA LEU A 460 18.21 30.70 -13.22
C LEU A 460 19.00 30.67 -11.91
N PRO A 461 18.61 31.42 -10.87
CA PRO A 461 19.29 31.39 -9.57
C PRO A 461 19.27 30.00 -8.89
N TRP A 462 18.22 29.22 -9.13
CA TRP A 462 18.00 27.85 -8.65
C TRP A 462 17.09 27.10 -9.61
N GLY A 463 16.98 25.77 -9.48
CA GLY A 463 15.99 24.98 -10.22
C GLY A 463 16.21 24.93 -11.74
N ASN A 464 17.43 25.07 -12.24
CA ASN A 464 17.70 24.89 -13.66
C ASN A 464 17.45 23.44 -14.08
N ARG A 465 16.87 23.29 -15.28
CA ARG A 465 16.43 22.02 -15.88
C ARG A 465 17.05 21.80 -17.26
N ASP A 466 17.99 22.64 -17.64
CA ASP A 466 18.69 22.62 -18.93
C ASP A 466 19.45 21.29 -19.12
N TYR A 467 19.98 20.77 -18.01
CA TYR A 467 20.77 19.55 -17.96
C TYR A 467 20.34 18.60 -16.83
N ASP A 468 19.17 18.84 -16.24
CA ASP A 468 18.53 18.02 -15.20
C ASP A 468 17.15 17.55 -15.73
N VAL A 469 17.06 16.29 -16.15
CA VAL A 469 15.94 15.76 -16.95
C VAL A 469 15.19 14.67 -16.21
N ASN A 470 13.91 14.92 -15.92
CA ASN A 470 12.98 13.94 -15.36
C ASN A 470 12.46 12.95 -16.43
N LEU A 471 12.49 11.66 -16.10
CA LEU A 471 12.04 10.56 -16.94
C LEU A 471 11.12 9.63 -16.12
N THR A 472 9.83 9.59 -16.44
CA THR A 472 8.95 8.51 -15.98
C THR A 472 8.93 7.42 -17.03
N VAL A 473 9.44 6.25 -16.69
CA VAL A 473 9.46 5.06 -17.53
C VAL A 473 8.36 4.12 -17.05
N ALA A 474 7.46 3.72 -17.95
CA ALA A 474 6.35 2.84 -17.61
C ALA A 474 5.96 1.97 -18.81
N ASP A 475 5.58 0.72 -18.58
CA ASP A 475 4.91 -0.07 -19.61
C ASP A 475 3.44 0.28 -19.73
N LYS A 476 2.96 0.25 -20.98
CA LYS A 476 1.57 0.50 -21.34
C LYS A 476 1.12 -0.49 -22.41
N ALA A 477 -0.19 -0.65 -22.53
CA ALA A 477 -0.88 -1.41 -23.56
C ALA A 477 -2.16 -0.66 -23.96
N TRP A 478 -2.63 -0.92 -25.17
CA TRP A 478 -3.84 -0.28 -25.68
C TRP A 478 -4.65 -1.23 -26.56
N ASP A 479 -5.94 -0.91 -26.68
CA ASP A 479 -6.89 -1.68 -27.48
C ASP A 479 -6.66 -1.50 -28.99
N THR A 480 -7.50 -2.14 -29.80
CA THR A 480 -7.44 -2.04 -31.27
C THR A 480 -7.74 -0.64 -31.82
N ASN A 481 -8.31 0.25 -31.00
CA ASN A 481 -8.58 1.65 -31.32
C ASN A 481 -7.48 2.59 -30.80
N GLY A 482 -6.39 2.04 -30.24
CA GLY A 482 -5.28 2.79 -29.69
C GLY A 482 -5.61 3.51 -28.38
N GLN A 483 -6.67 3.10 -27.68
CA GLN A 483 -7.05 3.63 -26.37
C GLN A 483 -6.39 2.83 -25.26
N LEU A 484 -5.90 3.51 -24.24
CA LEU A 484 -5.27 2.89 -23.08
C LEU A 484 -6.16 1.78 -22.50
N TRP A 485 -5.56 0.63 -22.23
CA TRP A 485 -6.25 -0.57 -21.78
C TRP A 485 -5.55 -1.20 -20.58
N PHE A 486 -6.36 -1.75 -19.67
CA PHE A 486 -5.92 -2.41 -18.45
C PHE A 486 -6.81 -3.61 -18.15
N ASN A 487 -6.24 -4.68 -17.59
CA ASN A 487 -6.98 -5.85 -17.13
C ASN A 487 -7.18 -5.81 -15.61
N PRO A 488 -8.35 -5.37 -15.09
CA PRO A 488 -8.62 -5.34 -13.66
C PRO A 488 -8.94 -6.73 -13.06
N PHE A 489 -8.96 -7.77 -13.88
CA PHE A 489 -9.35 -9.13 -13.48
C PHE A 489 -8.17 -10.04 -13.17
N ASN A 490 -6.93 -9.60 -13.43
CA ASN A 490 -5.72 -10.34 -13.11
C ASN A 490 -5.04 -9.72 -11.89
N THR A 491 -4.95 -10.49 -10.81
CA THR A 491 -4.39 -10.07 -9.52
C THR A 491 -2.92 -10.44 -9.33
N ASP A 492 -2.32 -11.19 -10.26
CA ASP A 492 -0.89 -11.54 -10.22
C ASP A 492 0.00 -10.38 -10.68
N GLY A 493 -0.53 -9.42 -11.46
CA GLY A 493 0.22 -8.28 -11.98
C GLY A 493 -0.14 -7.96 -13.44
N PHE A 494 -0.29 -6.67 -13.77
CA PHE A 494 -0.59 -6.23 -15.12
C PHE A 494 0.67 -5.77 -15.86
N LEU A 495 0.96 -6.42 -16.99
CA LEU A 495 2.06 -6.03 -17.87
C LEU A 495 1.54 -5.50 -19.20
N GLY A 496 1.99 -4.29 -19.53
CA GLY A 496 1.93 -3.73 -20.86
C GLY A 496 3.02 -4.30 -21.77
N ASP A 497 2.83 -4.13 -23.07
CA ASP A 497 3.72 -4.62 -24.12
C ASP A 497 4.53 -3.50 -24.80
N GLN A 498 4.39 -2.26 -24.36
CA GLN A 498 5.08 -1.10 -24.92
C GLN A 498 5.68 -0.23 -23.80
N ILE A 499 6.97 0.08 -23.85
CA ILE A 499 7.57 1.06 -22.93
C ILE A 499 7.29 2.48 -23.43
N LEU A 500 6.75 3.31 -22.54
CA LEU A 500 6.67 4.75 -22.73
C LEU A 500 7.67 5.47 -21.81
N VAL A 501 8.19 6.60 -22.29
CA VAL A 501 8.95 7.56 -21.48
C VAL A 501 8.21 8.89 -21.52
N ASN A 502 7.83 9.43 -20.36
CA ASN A 502 6.99 10.63 -20.24
C ASN A 502 5.72 10.53 -21.09
N TRP A 503 5.06 9.36 -21.06
CA TRP A 503 3.87 9.02 -21.86
C TRP A 503 4.07 8.93 -23.38
N GLN A 504 5.30 8.91 -23.88
CA GLN A 504 5.56 8.78 -25.30
C GLN A 504 6.20 7.46 -25.68
N TYR A 505 5.75 6.91 -26.80
CA TYR A 505 6.33 5.71 -27.39
C TYR A 505 7.70 6.02 -27.97
N GLN A 506 8.72 5.37 -27.41
CA GLN A 506 10.12 5.40 -27.83
C GLN A 506 10.63 6.75 -28.36
N PRO A 507 10.66 7.81 -27.54
CA PRO A 507 11.00 9.16 -27.99
C PRO A 507 12.51 9.34 -28.19
N ARG A 508 12.89 10.46 -28.84
CA ARG A 508 14.27 10.96 -28.91
C ARG A 508 14.46 12.22 -28.07
N LEU A 509 15.64 12.37 -27.48
CA LEU A 509 16.07 13.60 -26.81
C LEU A 509 17.37 14.10 -27.43
N ASN A 510 17.40 15.37 -27.80
CA ASN A 510 18.67 16.04 -28.13
C ASN A 510 19.38 16.42 -26.83
N VAL A 511 20.67 16.09 -26.73
CA VAL A 511 21.50 16.41 -25.55
C VAL A 511 22.76 17.14 -26.00
N ARG A 512 23.26 18.10 -25.22
CA ARG A 512 24.54 18.78 -25.46
C ARG A 512 25.71 17.83 -25.13
N ALA A 513 26.85 17.99 -25.82
CA ALA A 513 28.10 17.28 -25.51
C ALA A 513 28.72 17.78 -24.19
N ARG A 514 28.11 17.40 -23.05
CA ARG A 514 28.48 17.76 -21.68
C ARG A 514 27.82 16.81 -20.66
N SER A 515 27.98 17.05 -19.37
CA SER A 515 27.31 16.30 -18.30
C SER A 515 25.83 16.64 -18.19
N TYR A 516 25.02 15.62 -17.93
CA TYR A 516 23.58 15.67 -17.68
C TYR A 516 23.23 14.82 -16.47
N ARG A 517 22.23 15.25 -15.70
CA ARG A 517 21.53 14.46 -14.69
C ARG A 517 20.22 13.96 -15.27
N PHE A 518 19.94 12.67 -15.11
CA PHE A 518 18.64 12.07 -15.42
C PHE A 518 18.01 11.54 -14.15
N ARG A 519 16.80 11.99 -13.85
CA ARG A 519 15.98 11.56 -12.71
C ARG A 519 14.97 10.53 -13.21
N ILE A 520 15.26 9.26 -13.03
CA ILE A 520 14.49 8.16 -13.60
C ILE A 520 13.54 7.62 -12.54
N LEU A 521 12.25 7.54 -12.85
CA LEU A 521 11.21 6.90 -12.03
C LEU A 521 10.66 5.69 -12.79
N ASN A 522 10.58 4.53 -12.13
CA ASN A 522 9.72 3.45 -12.60
C ASN A 522 8.25 3.74 -12.22
N GLY A 523 7.50 4.30 -13.16
CA GLY A 523 6.07 4.63 -13.01
C GLY A 523 5.14 3.55 -13.56
N SER A 524 5.60 2.30 -13.65
CA SER A 524 4.78 1.14 -14.00
C SER A 524 3.86 0.76 -12.83
N VAL A 525 3.02 -0.26 -13.04
CA VAL A 525 2.14 -0.81 -11.99
C VAL A 525 2.59 -2.18 -11.48
N SER A 526 3.21 -2.99 -12.33
CA SER A 526 3.74 -4.32 -11.98
C SER A 526 5.08 -4.65 -12.66
N ARG A 527 5.60 -3.78 -13.54
CA ARG A 527 6.81 -4.06 -14.31
C ARG A 527 8.08 -3.58 -13.64
N PHE A 528 9.12 -4.41 -13.71
CA PHE A 528 10.48 -4.09 -13.33
C PHE A 528 11.32 -3.70 -14.55
N PHE A 529 12.36 -2.91 -14.34
CA PHE A 529 13.31 -2.55 -15.38
C PHE A 529 14.75 -2.84 -14.96
N ARG A 530 15.60 -3.12 -15.94
CA ARG A 530 17.06 -3.16 -15.77
C ARG A 530 17.68 -2.43 -16.94
N ILE A 531 18.17 -1.21 -16.71
CA ILE A 531 18.43 -0.25 -17.78
C ILE A 531 19.93 -0.16 -18.08
N ALA A 532 20.31 -0.51 -19.31
CA ALA A 532 21.67 -0.31 -19.82
C ALA A 532 21.78 0.95 -20.67
N LEU A 533 22.98 1.52 -20.76
CA LEU A 533 23.30 2.63 -21.65
C LEU A 533 24.37 2.24 -22.66
N VAL A 534 24.05 2.39 -23.95
CA VAL A 534 24.99 2.08 -25.04
C VAL A 534 25.04 3.18 -26.08
N ARG A 535 26.19 3.29 -26.74
CA ARG A 535 26.39 4.11 -27.93
C ARG A 535 26.42 3.26 -29.18
N GLU A 536 25.75 3.72 -30.23
CA GLU A 536 25.79 3.13 -31.57
C GLU A 536 27.10 3.51 -32.30
N ILE A 537 27.72 2.51 -32.90
CA ILE A 537 28.97 2.60 -33.66
C ILE A 537 28.70 2.09 -35.08
N ILE A 538 29.10 2.87 -36.09
CA ILE A 538 29.05 2.44 -37.48
C ILE A 538 30.15 1.41 -37.74
N GLY A 539 29.81 0.28 -38.34
CA GLY A 539 30.68 -0.86 -38.60
C GLY A 539 30.69 -1.88 -37.46
N THR A 540 31.75 -2.66 -37.38
CA THR A 540 31.92 -3.76 -36.40
C THR A 540 32.94 -3.45 -35.29
N GLY A 541 33.29 -2.17 -35.12
CA GLY A 541 34.34 -1.73 -34.18
C GLY A 541 33.86 -1.52 -32.73
N GLY A 542 32.56 -1.61 -32.47
CA GLY A 542 31.99 -1.59 -31.13
C GLY A 542 32.23 -2.89 -30.36
N GLU A 543 31.88 -2.87 -29.08
CA GLU A 543 32.03 -4.00 -28.16
C GLU A 543 31.07 -5.15 -28.47
N PHE A 544 29.81 -4.82 -28.80
CA PHE A 544 28.76 -5.78 -29.11
C PHE A 544 28.30 -5.63 -30.57
N PRO A 545 28.07 -6.74 -31.29
CA PRO A 545 27.53 -6.67 -32.64
C PRO A 545 26.08 -6.20 -32.62
N GLY A 546 25.69 -5.36 -33.58
CA GLY A 546 24.29 -5.06 -33.85
C GLY A 546 23.59 -6.17 -34.66
N PRO A 547 22.34 -5.94 -35.09
CA PRO A 547 21.60 -6.92 -35.88
C PRO A 547 22.36 -7.35 -37.13
N THR A 548 22.28 -8.63 -37.48
CA THR A 548 22.98 -9.18 -38.65
C THR A 548 22.66 -8.38 -39.91
N GLY A 549 23.70 -7.91 -40.61
CA GLY A 549 23.54 -7.10 -41.84
C GLY A 549 23.26 -5.61 -41.61
N SER A 550 23.11 -5.14 -40.36
CA SER A 550 22.87 -3.72 -40.07
C SER A 550 24.08 -2.82 -40.35
N GLY A 551 25.29 -3.39 -40.33
CA GLY A 551 26.52 -2.60 -40.37
C GLY A 551 26.71 -1.73 -39.13
N LEU A 552 26.10 -2.11 -37.99
CA LEU A 552 26.19 -1.42 -36.71
C LEU A 552 26.78 -2.33 -35.63
N SER A 553 27.42 -1.71 -34.66
CA SER A 553 27.86 -2.30 -33.39
C SER A 553 27.60 -1.30 -32.27
N TYR A 554 27.81 -1.70 -31.03
CA TYR A 554 27.50 -0.90 -29.86
C TYR A 554 28.60 -0.99 -28.81
N THR A 555 28.80 0.08 -28.05
CA THR A 555 29.74 0.12 -26.92
C THR A 555 29.03 0.64 -25.69
N ARG A 556 29.27 0.02 -24.53
CA ARG A 556 28.76 0.49 -23.24
C ARG A 556 29.23 1.90 -22.94
N VAL A 557 28.37 2.69 -22.30
CA VAL A 557 28.69 4.05 -21.88
C VAL A 557 28.58 4.13 -20.36
N PRO A 558 29.72 4.30 -19.66
CA PRO A 558 29.72 4.45 -18.21
C PRO A 558 28.93 5.66 -17.73
N PHE A 559 28.34 5.54 -16.55
CA PHE A 559 27.65 6.60 -15.83
C PHE A 559 27.84 6.44 -14.32
N HIS A 560 27.36 7.42 -13.56
CA HIS A 560 27.41 7.41 -12.09
C HIS A 560 26.00 7.54 -11.51
N LEU A 561 25.65 6.67 -10.56
CA LEU A 561 24.46 6.86 -9.72
C LEU A 561 24.82 7.79 -8.56
N ILE A 562 24.00 8.82 -8.32
CA ILE A 562 24.27 9.86 -7.32
C ILE A 562 23.16 10.01 -6.27
N ALA A 563 21.96 9.54 -6.58
CA ALA A 563 20.81 9.53 -5.70
C ALA A 563 19.93 8.33 -6.06
N ASN A 564 19.26 7.80 -5.06
CA ASN A 564 18.22 6.80 -5.24
C ASN A 564 16.86 7.38 -4.84
N ASP A 565 15.91 6.50 -4.53
CA ASP A 565 14.57 6.78 -4.07
C ASP A 565 14.58 7.71 -2.84
N GLY A 566 15.35 7.39 -1.81
CA GLY A 566 15.40 8.23 -0.62
C GLY A 566 16.12 9.56 -0.87
N ASN A 567 17.41 9.50 -1.19
CA ASN A 567 18.25 10.69 -1.06
C ASN A 567 19.46 10.76 -1.99
N ILE A 568 20.09 11.94 -2.00
CA ILE A 568 21.44 12.09 -2.56
C ILE A 568 22.39 11.29 -1.68
N MET A 569 23.17 10.42 -2.31
CA MET A 569 24.03 9.43 -1.65
C MET A 569 25.27 10.07 -1.02
N GLU A 570 25.97 9.34 -0.16
CA GLU A 570 27.27 9.77 0.36
C GLU A 570 28.36 9.76 -0.73
N HIS A 571 28.31 8.75 -1.61
CA HIS A 571 29.27 8.58 -2.70
C HIS A 571 28.56 8.36 -4.03
N ALA A 572 29.20 8.81 -5.11
CA ALA A 572 28.73 8.57 -6.48
C ALA A 572 29.21 7.17 -6.94
N VAL A 573 28.28 6.25 -7.20
CA VAL A 573 28.61 4.86 -7.54
C VAL A 573 28.91 4.73 -9.03
N PRO A 574 30.12 4.29 -9.43
CA PRO A 574 30.52 4.22 -10.83
C PRO A 574 30.07 2.90 -11.49
N PHE A 575 29.20 3.00 -12.50
CA PHE A 575 28.79 1.88 -13.35
C PHE A 575 29.73 1.79 -14.57
N ASP A 576 31.02 1.63 -14.31
CA ASP A 576 32.11 1.66 -15.31
C ASP A 576 32.88 0.34 -15.44
N GLY A 577 32.47 -0.68 -14.68
CA GLY A 577 33.09 -2.00 -14.64
C GLY A 577 34.45 -2.05 -13.95
N SER A 578 34.77 -1.05 -13.11
CA SER A 578 36.04 -0.99 -12.37
C SER A 578 35.99 -1.62 -10.97
N MET A 579 34.80 -1.95 -10.47
CA MET A 579 34.60 -2.62 -9.19
C MET A 579 33.34 -3.50 -9.24
N ASP A 580 33.33 -4.50 -8.38
CA ASP A 580 32.19 -5.35 -8.07
C ASP A 580 31.23 -4.56 -7.17
N LEU A 581 29.98 -4.40 -7.60
CA LEU A 581 29.01 -3.50 -6.97
C LEU A 581 28.04 -4.21 -6.01
N ASP A 582 27.92 -5.54 -6.10
CA ASP A 582 27.00 -6.36 -5.30
C ASP A 582 27.69 -7.46 -4.49
N ALA A 583 29.01 -7.56 -4.64
CA ALA A 583 29.89 -8.53 -4.00
C ALA A 583 29.64 -9.98 -4.43
N ASP A 584 29.18 -10.22 -5.67
CA ASP A 584 29.00 -11.55 -6.25
C ASP A 584 30.27 -12.12 -6.93
N GLY A 585 31.28 -11.26 -7.16
CA GLY A 585 32.55 -11.59 -7.80
C GLY A 585 32.64 -11.25 -9.30
N ASP A 586 31.58 -10.76 -9.94
CA ASP A 586 31.57 -10.24 -11.30
C ASP A 586 31.66 -8.71 -11.31
N VAL A 587 32.61 -8.16 -12.06
CA VAL A 587 32.79 -6.71 -12.20
C VAL A 587 32.11 -6.16 -13.46
N GLN A 588 31.48 -7.00 -14.27
CA GLN A 588 30.97 -6.63 -15.60
C GLN A 588 29.46 -6.65 -15.74
N ASP A 589 28.76 -7.35 -14.86
CA ASP A 589 27.31 -7.52 -14.85
C ASP A 589 26.55 -6.18 -14.62
N HIS A 590 27.17 -5.25 -13.89
CA HIS A 590 26.69 -3.88 -13.65
C HIS A 590 27.50 -2.81 -14.41
N ASN A 591 28.34 -3.19 -15.37
CA ASN A 591 29.06 -2.19 -16.19
C ASN A 591 28.11 -1.55 -17.21
N ALA A 592 27.84 -0.25 -17.03
CA ALA A 592 26.86 0.55 -17.76
C ALA A 592 25.43 -0.03 -17.73
N ILE A 593 25.08 -0.75 -16.66
CA ILE A 593 23.77 -1.37 -16.44
C ILE A 593 23.32 -1.03 -15.02
N LEU A 594 22.22 -0.31 -14.87
CA LEU A 594 21.60 -0.04 -13.56
C LEU A 594 21.16 -1.35 -12.90
N PRO A 595 21.13 -1.41 -11.55
CA PRO A 595 20.51 -2.54 -10.87
C PRO A 595 19.01 -2.56 -11.20
N SER A 596 18.37 -3.66 -10.85
CA SER A 596 16.93 -3.84 -11.02
C SER A 596 16.15 -2.70 -10.35
N MET A 597 15.23 -2.11 -11.10
CA MET A 597 14.35 -1.04 -10.66
C MET A 597 12.94 -1.61 -10.46
N GLY A 598 12.55 -1.76 -9.21
CA GLY A 598 11.18 -2.01 -8.79
C GLY A 598 10.26 -0.84 -9.09
N ILE A 599 8.95 -1.10 -9.00
CA ILE A 599 7.94 -0.05 -9.14
C ILE A 599 8.16 0.98 -8.04
N ALA A 600 7.99 2.27 -8.37
CA ALA A 600 8.23 3.42 -7.50
C ALA A 600 9.68 3.72 -7.14
N GLU A 601 10.67 2.90 -7.51
CA GLU A 601 12.07 3.26 -7.31
C GLU A 601 12.49 4.41 -8.24
N ARG A 602 13.38 5.27 -7.72
CA ARG A 602 13.95 6.41 -8.44
C ARG A 602 15.46 6.29 -8.45
N PHE A 603 16.08 6.57 -9.59
CA PHE A 603 17.53 6.67 -9.70
C PHE A 603 17.92 7.96 -10.43
N ASP A 604 18.78 8.75 -9.78
CA ASP A 604 19.40 9.90 -10.42
C ASP A 604 20.81 9.52 -10.90
N ILE A 605 21.02 9.57 -12.21
CA ILE A 605 22.33 9.26 -12.82
C ILE A 605 22.95 10.47 -13.49
N ILE A 606 24.28 10.53 -13.48
CA ILE A 606 25.06 11.48 -14.28
C ILE A 606 25.69 10.76 -15.48
N ILE A 607 25.40 11.27 -16.68
CA ILE A 607 26.02 10.85 -17.94
C ILE A 607 26.82 12.01 -18.50
N ASN A 608 28.07 11.77 -18.90
CA ASN A 608 28.90 12.78 -19.56
C ASN A 608 29.03 12.52 -21.07
N PHE A 609 28.27 13.27 -21.88
CA PHE A 609 28.23 13.16 -23.34
C PHE A 609 29.44 13.81 -24.07
N SER A 610 30.50 14.18 -23.33
CA SER A 610 31.77 14.66 -23.90
C SER A 610 32.97 13.75 -23.58
N LYS A 611 32.74 12.69 -22.80
CA LYS A 611 33.75 11.70 -22.38
C LYS A 611 33.53 10.36 -23.09
N HIS A 612 34.35 9.36 -22.75
CA HIS A 612 34.22 7.98 -23.23
C HIS A 612 34.19 7.83 -24.76
N GLY A 613 34.87 8.75 -25.45
CA GLY A 613 34.97 8.81 -26.89
C GLY A 613 33.70 9.29 -27.61
N ILE A 614 32.68 9.74 -26.89
CA ILE A 614 31.41 10.28 -27.44
C ILE A 614 31.68 11.56 -28.22
N ARG A 615 31.02 11.71 -29.36
CA ARG A 615 31.16 12.85 -30.27
C ARG A 615 29.79 13.41 -30.64
N THR A 616 29.78 14.67 -31.07
CA THR A 616 28.61 15.27 -31.69
C THR A 616 28.12 14.43 -32.87
N GLY A 617 26.81 14.20 -32.94
CA GLY A 617 26.15 13.34 -33.91
C GLY A 617 26.02 11.88 -33.48
N ASP A 618 26.72 11.45 -32.42
CA ASP A 618 26.57 10.10 -31.89
C ASP A 618 25.16 9.88 -31.35
N LYS A 619 24.68 8.64 -31.48
CA LYS A 619 23.39 8.18 -30.95
C LYS A 619 23.63 7.23 -29.79
N LEU A 620 22.98 7.51 -28.68
CA LEU A 620 22.97 6.67 -27.49
C LEU A 620 21.56 6.16 -27.23
N TYR A 621 21.46 5.02 -26.57
CA TYR A 621 20.19 4.39 -26.26
C TYR A 621 20.16 3.86 -24.85
N PHE A 622 19.05 4.11 -24.15
CA PHE A 622 18.66 3.27 -23.04
C PHE A 622 18.06 1.98 -23.55
N VAL A 623 18.45 0.87 -22.93
CA VAL A 623 18.07 -0.50 -23.28
C VAL A 623 17.52 -1.17 -22.03
N ASN A 624 16.28 -1.66 -22.06
CA ASN A 624 15.78 -2.51 -20.99
C ASN A 624 16.26 -3.95 -21.21
N LEU A 625 16.74 -4.57 -20.14
CA LEU A 625 17.20 -5.96 -20.08
C LEU A 625 16.34 -6.84 -19.16
N MET A 626 15.34 -6.28 -18.50
CA MET A 626 14.46 -7.04 -17.61
C MET A 626 13.34 -7.71 -18.40
N GLU A 627 13.39 -9.04 -18.45
CA GLU A 627 12.37 -9.89 -19.07
C GLU A 627 11.30 -10.25 -18.06
N HIS A 628 10.05 -10.22 -18.51
CA HIS A 628 8.93 -10.85 -17.84
C HIS A 628 8.22 -11.80 -18.80
N HIS A 629 7.60 -12.84 -18.26
CA HIS A 629 6.70 -13.71 -19.02
C HIS A 629 5.23 -13.49 -18.70
N ASP A 630 4.93 -13.16 -17.45
CA ASP A 630 3.61 -12.85 -16.92
C ASP A 630 3.70 -11.89 -15.72
N GLY A 631 2.56 -11.62 -15.08
CA GLY A 631 2.46 -10.64 -13.99
C GLY A 631 3.25 -10.98 -12.72
N LYS A 632 3.69 -12.24 -12.53
CA LYS A 632 4.17 -12.71 -11.22
C LYS A 632 5.47 -12.07 -10.76
N GLY A 633 6.33 -11.70 -11.70
CA GLY A 633 7.62 -11.10 -11.40
C GLY A 633 8.56 -11.12 -12.60
N PRO A 634 9.74 -10.50 -12.44
CA PRO A 634 10.82 -10.60 -13.42
C PRO A 634 11.42 -12.02 -13.48
N GLU A 635 11.99 -12.37 -14.62
CA GLU A 635 12.77 -13.60 -14.76
C GLU A 635 14.05 -13.55 -13.92
N ALA A 636 14.41 -14.68 -13.30
CA ALA A 636 15.56 -14.76 -12.40
C ALA A 636 16.93 -14.74 -13.11
N LEU A 637 16.96 -14.99 -14.43
CA LEU A 637 18.20 -15.04 -15.19
C LEU A 637 18.40 -13.74 -15.98
N PRO A 638 19.56 -13.07 -15.85
CA PRO A 638 19.81 -11.83 -16.56
C PRO A 638 19.97 -12.07 -18.06
N LEU A 639 19.27 -11.26 -18.87
CA LEU A 639 19.47 -11.26 -20.31
C LEU A 639 20.81 -10.67 -20.70
N SER A 640 21.44 -11.28 -21.71
CA SER A 640 22.68 -10.74 -22.28
C SER A 640 22.42 -9.47 -23.09
N LEU A 641 23.08 -8.38 -22.70
CA LEU A 641 23.08 -7.13 -23.48
C LEU A 641 23.51 -7.36 -24.93
N ALA A 642 24.47 -8.26 -25.18
CA ALA A 642 24.94 -8.61 -26.52
C ALA A 642 23.83 -9.31 -27.34
N ASP A 643 23.05 -10.19 -26.72
CA ASP A 643 21.97 -10.92 -27.39
C ASP A 643 20.82 -9.98 -27.76
N VAL A 644 20.46 -9.06 -26.86
CA VAL A 644 19.44 -8.01 -27.12
C VAL A 644 19.88 -7.07 -28.24
N LEU A 645 21.12 -6.57 -28.21
CA LEU A 645 21.62 -5.63 -29.22
C LEU A 645 21.84 -6.26 -30.60
N SER A 646 22.26 -7.53 -30.64
CA SER A 646 22.42 -8.30 -31.89
C SER A 646 21.09 -8.79 -32.47
N GLY A 647 19.99 -8.66 -31.74
CA GLY A 647 18.68 -9.18 -32.13
C GLY A 647 18.58 -10.71 -32.10
N ARG A 648 19.51 -11.38 -31.41
CA ARG A 648 19.39 -12.82 -31.08
C ARG A 648 18.26 -13.05 -30.09
N TYR A 649 18.12 -12.13 -29.12
CA TYR A 649 16.91 -11.99 -28.32
C TYR A 649 16.03 -10.93 -28.97
N LYS A 650 14.85 -11.32 -29.47
CA LYS A 650 13.91 -10.41 -30.10
C LYS A 650 12.49 -10.99 -30.10
N ALA A 651 11.60 -10.35 -29.35
CA ALA A 651 10.18 -10.66 -29.41
C ALA A 651 9.62 -10.44 -30.82
N VAL A 652 8.80 -11.38 -31.29
CA VAL A 652 8.16 -11.35 -32.60
C VAL A 652 6.68 -11.65 -32.48
N LEU A 653 5.87 -11.07 -33.37
CA LEU A 653 4.46 -11.39 -33.47
C LEU A 653 4.27 -12.68 -34.27
N LYS A 654 3.46 -13.58 -33.72
CA LYS A 654 3.05 -14.83 -34.37
C LYS A 654 1.54 -14.94 -34.38
N LEU A 655 1.00 -15.49 -35.45
CA LEU A 655 -0.43 -15.81 -35.54
C LEU A 655 -0.67 -17.18 -34.89
N GLY A 656 -1.21 -17.16 -33.67
CA GLY A 656 -1.68 -18.33 -32.94
C GLY A 656 -3.16 -18.64 -33.18
N SER A 657 -3.67 -19.69 -32.52
CA SER A 657 -5.07 -20.11 -32.64
C SER A 657 -6.08 -19.11 -32.05
N LYS A 658 -5.61 -18.20 -31.17
CA LYS A 658 -6.42 -17.14 -30.53
C LYS A 658 -6.16 -15.73 -31.10
N GLY A 659 -5.38 -15.62 -32.18
CA GLY A 659 -5.00 -14.35 -32.79
C GLY A 659 -3.49 -14.09 -32.73
N LEU A 660 -3.10 -12.83 -32.94
CA LEU A 660 -1.70 -12.41 -32.81
C LEU A 660 -1.28 -12.43 -31.34
N GLU A 661 -0.11 -12.98 -31.06
CA GLU A 661 0.53 -13.02 -29.75
C GLU A 661 2.05 -12.77 -29.89
N TRP A 662 2.66 -12.28 -28.82
CA TRP A 662 4.11 -12.18 -28.72
C TRP A 662 4.73 -13.57 -28.49
N ASP A 663 5.78 -13.88 -29.23
CA ASP A 663 6.55 -15.11 -29.18
C ASP A 663 8.06 -14.77 -29.15
N ALA A 664 8.87 -15.72 -28.67
CA ALA A 664 10.33 -15.60 -28.59
C ALA A 664 10.89 -14.38 -27.80
N GLY A 665 10.13 -13.87 -26.82
CA GLY A 665 10.60 -12.89 -25.83
C GLY A 665 9.55 -11.89 -25.39
N ASP A 666 9.95 -11.00 -24.49
CA ASP A 666 9.19 -9.86 -24.00
C ASP A 666 9.39 -8.64 -24.95
N PRO A 667 8.32 -8.07 -25.53
CA PRO A 667 8.41 -6.92 -26.43
C PRO A 667 8.94 -5.63 -25.79
N VAL A 668 8.96 -5.53 -24.45
CA VAL A 668 9.53 -4.36 -23.77
C VAL A 668 11.05 -4.47 -23.54
N VAL A 669 11.66 -5.62 -23.79
CA VAL A 669 13.12 -5.77 -23.75
C VAL A 669 13.72 -5.17 -25.02
N GLY A 670 14.72 -4.30 -24.86
CA GLY A 670 15.40 -3.63 -25.95
C GLY A 670 15.47 -2.11 -25.81
N LYS A 671 15.88 -1.44 -26.89
CA LYS A 671 16.09 0.01 -26.93
C LYS A 671 14.75 0.74 -26.81
N PHE A 672 14.60 1.63 -25.83
CA PHE A 672 13.34 2.34 -25.60
C PHE A 672 13.44 3.87 -25.60
N MET A 673 14.64 4.44 -25.58
CA MET A 673 14.83 5.89 -25.70
C MET A 673 16.13 6.19 -26.43
N GLN A 674 16.14 7.18 -27.32
CA GLN A 674 17.33 7.62 -28.04
C GLN A 674 17.79 8.99 -27.55
N MET A 675 19.10 9.16 -27.36
CA MET A 675 19.74 10.45 -27.11
C MET A 675 20.65 10.79 -28.30
N VAL A 676 20.52 12.00 -28.83
CA VAL A 676 21.31 12.49 -29.98
C VAL A 676 22.20 13.63 -29.51
N VAL A 677 23.52 13.44 -29.63
CA VAL A 677 24.51 14.40 -29.11
C VAL A 677 24.66 15.60 -30.04
N GLN A 678 24.45 16.79 -29.49
CA GLN A 678 24.52 18.09 -30.15
C GLN A 678 25.79 18.85 -29.71
N PRO A 679 26.29 19.81 -30.52
CA PRO A 679 27.40 20.66 -30.12
C PRO A 679 27.07 21.45 -28.85
N TYR A 680 28.07 21.62 -27.98
CA TYR A 680 28.01 22.52 -26.84
C TYR A 680 29.15 23.54 -26.95
N ALA A 681 28.81 24.83 -26.94
CA ALA A 681 29.79 25.91 -27.06
C ALA A 681 30.20 26.49 -25.69
N GLY A 682 29.47 26.14 -24.62
CA GLY A 682 29.78 26.59 -23.26
C GLY A 682 30.84 25.73 -22.58
N GLN A 683 31.19 26.10 -21.35
CA GLN A 683 32.00 25.26 -20.48
C GLN A 683 31.08 24.42 -19.59
N ASP A 684 31.39 23.14 -19.45
CA ASP A 684 30.72 22.29 -18.47
C ASP A 684 31.34 22.59 -17.10
N VAL A 685 30.54 23.18 -16.21
CA VAL A 685 30.97 23.58 -14.87
C VAL A 685 30.26 22.77 -13.78
N SER A 686 29.52 21.71 -14.15
CA SER A 686 28.97 20.78 -13.17
C SER A 686 30.08 20.05 -12.44
N MET A 687 29.76 19.48 -11.27
CA MET A 687 30.68 18.60 -10.59
C MET A 687 31.08 17.39 -11.44
N ASN A 688 32.26 16.84 -11.15
CA ASN A 688 32.74 15.59 -11.71
C ASN A 688 32.41 14.45 -10.73
N PRO A 689 31.48 13.53 -11.05
CA PRO A 689 31.09 12.44 -10.13
C PRO A 689 32.24 11.52 -9.75
N ALA A 690 33.25 11.38 -10.62
CA ALA A 690 34.44 10.62 -10.30
C ALA A 690 35.22 11.16 -9.08
N ASP A 691 35.04 12.42 -8.68
CA ASP A 691 35.69 12.99 -7.50
C ASP A 691 35.04 12.52 -6.18
N PHE A 692 33.86 11.88 -6.26
CA PHE A 692 33.03 11.46 -5.14
C PHE A 692 32.83 9.94 -5.05
N GLU A 693 33.57 9.16 -5.85
CA GLU A 693 33.49 7.71 -5.84
C GLU A 693 33.95 7.10 -4.50
N PRO A 694 33.38 5.95 -4.10
CA PRO A 694 33.91 5.18 -2.98
C PRO A 694 35.32 4.66 -3.30
N ALA A 695 35.99 4.08 -2.30
CA ALA A 695 37.28 3.42 -2.53
C ALA A 695 37.10 2.23 -3.48
N LYS A 696 38.01 2.09 -4.46
CA LYS A 696 37.99 1.00 -5.45
C LYS A 696 39.41 0.55 -5.82
N PRO A 697 39.61 -0.59 -6.50
CA PRO A 697 40.95 -1.08 -6.84
C PRO A 697 41.81 -0.01 -7.53
N GLY A 698 42.94 0.33 -6.92
CA GLY A 698 43.87 1.34 -7.46
C GLY A 698 43.46 2.81 -7.24
N LYS A 699 42.35 3.11 -6.56
CA LYS A 699 41.89 4.47 -6.27
C LYS A 699 41.37 4.62 -4.83
N PRO A 700 41.94 5.52 -4.01
CA PRO A 700 41.43 5.78 -2.67
C PRO A 700 40.04 6.43 -2.71
N VAL A 701 39.34 6.42 -1.58
CA VAL A 701 38.03 7.08 -1.42
C VAL A 701 38.08 8.55 -1.85
N GLY A 702 37.06 8.99 -2.57
CA GLY A 702 36.86 10.37 -2.99
C GLY A 702 36.29 11.26 -1.89
N LYS A 703 35.71 12.40 -2.30
CA LYS A 703 34.94 13.28 -1.42
C LYS A 703 33.58 12.65 -1.11
N SER A 704 32.98 13.05 0.00
CA SER A 704 31.58 12.71 0.33
C SER A 704 30.64 13.82 -0.14
N MET A 705 29.47 13.44 -0.65
CA MET A 705 28.34 14.33 -0.94
C MET A 705 27.50 14.51 0.34
N ILE A 706 26.52 13.63 0.60
CA ILE A 706 25.68 13.69 1.80
C ILE A 706 25.87 12.43 2.64
N ALA A 707 26.52 12.57 3.79
CA ALA A 707 26.76 11.46 4.70
C ALA A 707 25.47 10.93 5.31
N LEU A 708 25.43 9.63 5.60
CA LEU A 708 24.30 9.00 6.29
C LEU A 708 24.06 9.62 7.69
N THR A 709 22.80 9.61 8.12
CA THR A 709 22.38 10.08 9.45
C THR A 709 22.79 9.10 10.55
N LEU A 710 23.10 7.86 10.17
CA LEU A 710 23.54 6.76 11.02
C LEU A 710 24.71 6.02 10.35
N ASN A 711 25.80 5.82 11.07
CA ASN A 711 26.92 4.99 10.63
C ASN A 711 26.75 3.56 11.17
N ARG A 712 26.37 2.62 10.29
CA ARG A 712 26.10 1.21 10.63
C ARG A 712 27.31 0.45 11.21
N ASP A 713 28.52 0.92 10.91
CA ASP A 713 29.78 0.29 11.32
C ASP A 713 30.31 0.84 12.66
N ASP A 714 29.69 1.90 13.20
CA ASP A 714 30.07 2.47 14.49
C ASP A 714 29.55 1.57 15.64
N PRO A 715 30.43 1.06 16.53
CA PRO A 715 30.02 0.20 17.65
C PRO A 715 28.97 0.83 18.57
N ALA A 716 29.01 2.16 18.77
CA ALA A 716 28.03 2.85 19.59
C ALA A 716 26.66 2.91 18.88
N VAL A 717 26.65 3.00 17.56
CA VAL A 717 25.43 2.92 16.76
C VAL A 717 24.88 1.49 16.74
N GLN A 718 25.73 0.47 16.57
CA GLN A 718 25.31 -0.93 16.65
C GLN A 718 24.66 -1.25 18.00
N ALA A 719 25.22 -0.74 19.10
CA ALA A 719 24.60 -0.87 20.42
C ALA A 719 23.20 -0.21 20.48
N LYS A 720 22.99 0.93 19.81
CA LYS A 720 21.67 1.56 19.69
C LYS A 720 20.70 0.76 18.83
N LEU A 721 21.14 0.24 17.68
CA LEU A 721 20.33 -0.61 16.80
C LEU A 721 19.87 -1.89 17.51
N ASN A 722 20.77 -2.50 18.30
CA ASN A 722 20.42 -3.68 19.09
C ASN A 722 19.41 -3.36 20.20
N ALA A 723 19.44 -2.14 20.75
CA ALA A 723 18.51 -1.69 21.79
C ALA A 723 17.19 -1.10 21.24
N ALA A 724 17.12 -0.83 19.93
CA ALA A 724 15.91 -0.38 19.25
C ALA A 724 14.78 -1.39 19.37
N ARG A 725 13.55 -0.98 19.05
CA ARG A 725 12.44 -1.94 18.86
C ARG A 725 12.63 -2.65 17.52
N HIS A 726 12.34 -3.95 17.49
CA HIS A 726 12.41 -4.76 16.27
C HIS A 726 10.99 -5.14 15.83
N ARG A 727 10.78 -5.20 14.53
CA ARG A 727 9.52 -5.64 13.91
C ARG A 727 9.80 -6.49 12.69
N GLU A 728 8.88 -7.40 12.40
CA GLU A 728 8.92 -8.18 11.15
C GLU A 728 7.61 -8.03 10.39
N PHE A 729 7.73 -7.72 9.10
CA PHE A 729 6.62 -7.68 8.15
C PHE A 729 6.88 -8.71 7.05
N THR A 730 6.06 -9.75 6.99
CA THR A 730 6.19 -10.81 5.99
C THR A 730 5.11 -10.66 4.92
N PHE A 731 5.54 -10.37 3.69
CA PHE A 731 4.70 -10.16 2.52
C PHE A 731 4.51 -11.47 1.77
N GLY A 732 3.28 -11.94 1.61
CA GLY A 732 3.03 -13.17 0.86
C GLY A 732 1.57 -13.42 0.53
N ARG A 733 1.22 -14.71 0.36
CA ARG A 733 -0.16 -15.16 0.06
C ARG A 733 -0.77 -16.07 1.12
N SER A 734 -0.01 -16.43 2.16
CA SER A 734 -0.51 -17.28 3.23
C SER A 734 -1.67 -16.58 3.94
N ASP A 735 -2.70 -17.31 4.33
CA ASP A 735 -3.88 -16.76 5.02
C ASP A 735 -4.83 -15.90 4.16
N GLY A 736 -4.53 -15.72 2.86
CA GLY A 736 -5.39 -15.05 1.88
C GLY A 736 -6.46 -15.95 1.25
N THR A 737 -7.34 -15.35 0.43
CA THR A 737 -8.37 -16.06 -0.35
C THR A 737 -8.04 -16.06 -1.85
N ASP A 738 -8.80 -16.77 -2.68
CA ASP A 738 -8.59 -16.70 -4.15
C ASP A 738 -8.89 -15.30 -4.72
N GLU A 739 -9.78 -14.51 -4.09
CA GLU A 739 -10.21 -13.19 -4.56
C GLU A 739 -9.34 -12.04 -4.03
N GLU A 740 -8.69 -12.27 -2.89
CA GLU A 740 -7.80 -11.36 -2.17
C GLU A 740 -6.61 -12.17 -1.64
N PRO A 741 -5.72 -12.60 -2.54
CA PRO A 741 -4.69 -13.57 -2.20
C PRO A 741 -3.55 -13.00 -1.39
N TRP A 742 -3.37 -11.68 -1.39
CA TRP A 742 -2.20 -11.04 -0.80
C TRP A 742 -2.42 -10.63 0.64
N THR A 743 -1.47 -10.98 1.50
CA THR A 743 -1.50 -10.70 2.93
C THR A 743 -0.16 -10.19 3.43
N ILE A 744 -0.19 -9.51 4.57
CA ILE A 744 1.01 -9.15 5.32
C ILE A 744 0.87 -9.68 6.75
N LYS A 745 1.88 -10.41 7.21
CA LYS A 745 2.01 -10.81 8.62
C LYS A 745 2.83 -9.78 9.35
N THR A 746 2.45 -9.52 10.60
CA THR A 746 3.20 -8.64 11.49
C THR A 746 3.66 -9.43 12.71
N ASP A 747 4.96 -9.37 13.01
CA ASP A 747 5.58 -9.93 14.22
C ASP A 747 5.18 -11.41 14.46
N GLY A 748 5.36 -12.27 13.45
CA GLY A 748 5.03 -13.70 13.53
C GLY A 748 3.53 -14.03 13.61
N GLY A 749 2.65 -13.03 13.59
CA GLY A 749 1.21 -13.16 13.68
C GLY A 749 0.52 -13.69 12.41
N PHE A 750 -0.81 -13.63 12.41
CA PHE A 750 -1.64 -14.01 11.27
C PHE A 750 -1.50 -13.01 10.11
N GLY A 751 -1.62 -13.49 8.87
CA GLY A 751 -1.60 -12.63 7.69
C GLY A 751 -2.95 -11.94 7.50
N PHE A 752 -2.96 -10.62 7.40
CA PHE A 752 -4.18 -9.85 7.11
C PHE A 752 -4.16 -9.27 5.71
N GLN A 753 -5.32 -9.24 5.07
CA GLN A 753 -5.59 -8.37 3.92
C GLN A 753 -5.75 -6.94 4.41
N MET A 754 -5.65 -5.96 3.50
CA MET A 754 -5.88 -4.57 3.86
C MET A 754 -7.31 -4.35 4.37
N ASP A 755 -7.41 -3.98 5.64
CA ASP A 755 -8.56 -3.27 6.19
C ASP A 755 -8.05 -2.01 6.91
N PRO A 756 -8.47 -0.80 6.49
CA PRO A 756 -7.99 0.45 7.11
C PRO A 756 -8.41 0.62 8.58
N ARG A 757 -9.24 -0.28 9.11
CA ARG A 757 -9.66 -0.34 10.52
C ARG A 757 -8.71 -1.17 11.39
N ILE A 758 -7.75 -1.88 10.81
CA ILE A 758 -6.74 -2.66 11.53
C ILE A 758 -5.45 -1.84 11.65
N ILE A 759 -4.85 -1.82 12.84
CA ILE A 759 -3.57 -1.16 13.11
C ILE A 759 -2.52 -2.23 13.40
N SER A 760 -1.52 -2.32 12.52
CA SER A 760 -0.47 -3.35 12.60
C SER A 760 0.70 -2.93 13.50
N ALA A 761 1.08 -1.66 13.46
CA ALA A 761 2.17 -1.13 14.27
C ALA A 761 1.84 0.28 14.79
N ALA A 762 2.42 0.62 15.95
CA ALA A 762 2.33 1.94 16.55
C ALA A 762 3.68 2.42 17.10
N PRO A 763 4.61 2.88 16.23
CA PRO A 763 5.78 3.63 16.67
C PRO A 763 5.35 4.85 17.49
N GLN A 764 6.13 5.21 18.51
CA GLN A 764 5.78 6.31 19.40
C GLN A 764 6.82 7.41 19.32
N LEU A 765 6.40 8.66 19.15
CA LEU A 765 7.28 9.84 19.24
C LEU A 765 8.00 9.90 20.60
N ALA A 766 9.25 10.38 20.61
CA ALA A 766 10.10 10.36 21.81
C ALA A 766 9.65 11.35 22.89
N THR A 767 9.04 12.46 22.50
CA THR A 767 8.41 13.47 23.40
C THR A 767 7.06 13.87 22.83
N GLY A 768 6.28 14.75 23.47
CA GLY A 768 5.07 15.31 22.88
C GLY A 768 5.38 16.57 22.05
N PRO A 769 4.43 17.10 21.25
CA PRO A 769 4.63 18.36 20.57
C PRO A 769 4.81 19.47 21.63
N THR A 770 5.97 20.13 21.65
CA THR A 770 6.17 21.34 22.46
C THR A 770 5.96 22.59 21.58
N PRO A 771 5.83 23.80 22.15
CA PRO A 771 5.87 25.05 21.36
C PRO A 771 7.13 25.23 20.51
N ALA A 772 8.19 24.44 20.77
CA ALA A 772 9.43 24.36 19.98
C ALA A 772 9.58 23.02 19.20
N GLY A 773 8.54 22.17 19.20
CA GLY A 773 8.59 20.81 18.69
C GLY A 773 9.22 19.80 19.64
N PHE A 774 9.43 18.57 19.18
CA PHE A 774 9.85 17.41 20.00
C PHE A 774 11.35 17.46 20.38
N SER A 775 11.72 17.15 21.63
CA SER A 775 13.12 16.96 22.05
C SER A 775 13.47 15.48 22.27
N GLY A 776 14.52 14.96 21.64
CA GLY A 776 15.02 13.58 21.85
C GLY A 776 15.67 13.00 20.59
N ASP A 777 16.30 11.83 20.71
CA ASP A 777 16.93 11.11 19.59
C ASP A 777 15.97 10.17 18.82
N GLY A 778 14.66 10.26 19.08
CA GLY A 778 13.57 9.78 18.24
C GLY A 778 13.55 8.27 17.98
N THR A 779 12.70 7.52 18.71
CA THR A 779 11.86 6.38 18.26
C THR A 779 12.46 5.24 17.41
N LEU A 780 13.78 5.22 17.17
CA LEU A 780 14.50 4.32 16.27
C LEU A 780 13.95 2.89 16.39
N GLU A 781 13.51 2.36 15.26
CA GLU A 781 13.11 0.96 15.13
C GLU A 781 13.97 0.29 14.04
N VAL A 782 14.11 -1.02 14.15
CA VAL A 782 14.68 -1.89 13.12
C VAL A 782 13.56 -2.75 12.57
N TRP A 783 13.26 -2.61 11.29
CA TRP A 783 12.19 -3.36 10.63
C TRP A 783 12.79 -4.38 9.68
N LYS A 784 12.37 -5.63 9.80
CA LYS A 784 12.67 -6.71 8.87
C LYS A 784 11.51 -6.83 7.88
N ILE A 785 11.78 -6.54 6.62
CA ILE A 785 10.85 -6.71 5.51
C ILE A 785 11.21 -8.03 4.83
N ARG A 786 10.27 -8.98 4.81
CA ARG A 786 10.53 -10.36 4.42
C ARG A 786 9.56 -10.84 3.35
N ASN A 787 10.08 -11.58 2.38
CA ASN A 787 9.28 -12.34 1.43
C ASN A 787 8.79 -13.66 2.06
N GLY A 788 7.47 -13.83 2.10
CA GLY A 788 6.78 -14.98 2.70
C GLY A 788 6.35 -16.07 1.72
N GLY A 789 6.68 -15.95 0.42
CA GLY A 789 6.27 -16.90 -0.61
C GLY A 789 7.35 -17.16 -1.68
N ASN A 790 7.09 -18.13 -2.55
CA ASN A 790 7.98 -18.46 -3.67
C ASN A 790 7.32 -18.04 -4.99
N GLY A 791 8.08 -17.44 -5.90
CA GLY A 791 7.65 -17.11 -7.26
C GLY A 791 7.02 -15.73 -7.48
N TRP A 792 7.15 -14.80 -6.51
CA TRP A 792 6.76 -13.39 -6.68
C TRP A 792 7.84 -12.45 -6.13
N SER A 793 7.83 -11.22 -6.62
CA SER A 793 8.72 -10.15 -6.16
C SER A 793 7.91 -8.92 -5.74
N HIS A 794 8.31 -8.30 -4.64
CA HIS A 794 7.61 -7.21 -4.00
C HIS A 794 8.58 -6.03 -3.78
N PRO A 795 8.40 -4.91 -4.48
CA PRO A 795 9.03 -3.66 -4.08
C PRO A 795 8.22 -3.07 -2.92
N VAL A 796 8.67 -3.22 -1.68
CA VAL A 796 7.90 -2.81 -0.50
C VAL A 796 8.18 -1.35 -0.17
N HIS A 797 7.14 -0.53 -0.12
CA HIS A 797 7.20 0.87 0.26
C HIS A 797 6.76 1.08 1.71
N VAL A 798 7.52 1.87 2.47
CA VAL A 798 7.16 2.37 3.80
C VAL A 798 6.97 3.88 3.71
N HIS A 799 5.80 4.38 4.09
CA HIS A 799 5.51 5.82 4.08
C HIS A 799 6.33 6.60 5.13
N PHE A 800 6.21 7.93 5.10
CA PHE A 800 6.69 8.90 6.10
C PHE A 800 8.19 9.20 6.17
N GLU A 801 9.05 8.19 6.26
CA GLU A 801 10.49 8.42 6.46
C GLU A 801 11.33 7.33 5.79
N GLU A 802 12.51 7.71 5.31
CA GLU A 802 13.43 6.79 4.65
C GLU A 802 14.22 5.98 5.67
N GLY A 803 14.32 4.67 5.45
CA GLY A 803 15.16 3.77 6.22
C GLY A 803 16.58 3.66 5.66
N ILE A 804 17.53 3.33 6.54
CA ILE A 804 18.89 2.91 6.15
C ILE A 804 18.90 1.38 6.13
N VAL A 805 19.10 0.78 4.95
CA VAL A 805 19.28 -0.67 4.83
C VAL A 805 20.49 -1.08 5.66
N LEU A 806 20.33 -2.00 6.60
CA LEU A 806 21.39 -2.51 7.45
C LEU A 806 22.07 -3.72 6.81
N ASN A 807 21.26 -4.67 6.35
CA ASN A 807 21.71 -5.87 5.65
C ASN A 807 20.59 -6.41 4.73
N ARG A 808 20.97 -7.25 3.77
CA ARG A 808 20.09 -8.04 2.89
C ARG A 808 20.51 -9.49 2.98
N ASP A 809 19.60 -10.41 3.33
CA ASP A 809 19.91 -11.83 3.55
C ASP A 809 21.13 -12.04 4.48
N GLY A 810 21.26 -11.22 5.52
CA GLY A 810 22.40 -11.23 6.45
C GLY A 810 23.72 -10.68 5.89
N LYS A 811 23.74 -10.12 4.67
CA LYS A 811 24.92 -9.55 4.00
C LYS A 811 24.88 -8.02 3.97
N ALA A 812 26.05 -7.39 3.85
CA ALA A 812 26.11 -5.95 3.63
C ALA A 812 25.36 -5.56 2.34
N PRO A 813 24.67 -4.42 2.31
CA PRO A 813 23.96 -3.99 1.11
C PRO A 813 24.93 -3.67 -0.04
N PRO A 814 24.46 -3.79 -1.28
CA PRO A 814 25.26 -3.46 -2.47
C PRO A 814 25.63 -1.97 -2.48
N GLU A 815 26.66 -1.62 -3.25
CA GLU A 815 27.23 -0.27 -3.27
C GLU A 815 26.21 0.81 -3.66
N TRP A 816 25.20 0.49 -4.49
CA TRP A 816 24.15 1.43 -4.86
C TRP A 816 23.11 1.74 -3.76
N GLU A 817 23.09 0.98 -2.65
CA GLU A 817 22.22 1.23 -1.50
C GLU A 817 22.99 1.53 -0.21
N LYS A 818 24.23 1.05 -0.12
CA LYS A 818 25.11 1.22 1.04
C LYS A 818 25.36 2.69 1.42
N TRP A 819 25.32 3.59 0.45
CA TRP A 819 25.59 5.02 0.66
C TRP A 819 24.31 5.86 0.76
N ALA A 820 23.15 5.24 0.91
CA ALA A 820 21.86 5.90 0.77
C ALA A 820 20.86 5.51 1.87
N ARG A 821 19.81 6.33 1.96
CA ARG A 821 18.54 6.00 2.60
C ARG A 821 17.56 5.58 1.49
N LYS A 822 16.53 4.80 1.82
CA LYS A 822 15.55 4.28 0.86
C LYS A 822 14.16 4.29 1.45
N ASP A 823 13.14 4.36 0.61
CA ASP A 823 11.74 4.19 0.99
C ASP A 823 11.07 3.01 0.27
N VAL A 824 11.73 2.40 -0.73
CA VAL A 824 11.26 1.20 -1.43
C VAL A 824 12.31 0.09 -1.36
N TYR A 825 11.91 -1.11 -0.92
CA TYR A 825 12.79 -2.24 -0.69
C TYR A 825 12.36 -3.45 -1.51
N LEU A 826 13.18 -3.84 -2.49
CA LEU A 826 12.93 -5.03 -3.29
C LEU A 826 13.18 -6.32 -2.48
N ILE A 827 12.15 -7.16 -2.34
CA ILE A 827 12.22 -8.53 -1.83
C ILE A 827 11.61 -9.53 -2.83
N GLY A 828 12.01 -10.79 -2.76
CA GLY A 828 11.49 -11.89 -3.58
C GLY A 828 12.54 -12.56 -4.46
N GLU A 829 12.07 -13.40 -5.39
CA GLU A 829 12.92 -14.05 -6.38
C GLU A 829 13.27 -13.06 -7.51
N GLY A 830 14.51 -13.02 -7.97
CA GLY A 830 14.90 -12.16 -9.07
C GLY A 830 16.34 -11.67 -8.99
N ILE A 831 16.74 -10.96 -10.03
CA ILE A 831 18.04 -10.29 -10.13
C ILE A 831 18.04 -9.10 -9.14
N ASP A 832 19.14 -8.90 -8.42
CA ASP A 832 19.32 -7.81 -7.44
C ASP A 832 18.24 -7.76 -6.33
N SER A 833 17.61 -8.91 -6.05
CA SER A 833 16.56 -9.07 -5.03
C SER A 833 17.05 -9.89 -3.84
N SER A 834 16.38 -9.78 -2.69
CA SER A 834 16.69 -10.54 -1.48
C SER A 834 15.45 -11.20 -0.87
N GLN A 835 15.61 -12.21 -0.02
CA GLN A 835 14.49 -12.78 0.73
C GLN A 835 14.07 -11.89 1.88
N ASP A 836 15.02 -11.24 2.54
CA ASP A 836 14.75 -10.24 3.57
C ASP A 836 15.68 -9.02 3.48
N VAL A 837 15.21 -7.93 4.09
CA VAL A 837 15.93 -6.66 4.26
C VAL A 837 15.68 -6.16 5.67
N ASP A 838 16.75 -5.94 6.44
CA ASP A 838 16.67 -5.22 7.71
C ASP A 838 16.94 -3.73 7.46
N ILE A 839 16.07 -2.86 7.95
CA ILE A 839 16.17 -1.41 7.79
C ILE A 839 16.13 -0.71 9.14
N ALA A 840 16.91 0.35 9.31
CA ALA A 840 16.80 1.24 10.48
C ALA A 840 16.00 2.48 10.09
N ILE A 841 14.88 2.73 10.77
CA ILE A 841 13.99 3.86 10.51
C ILE A 841 13.79 4.67 11.80
N ARG A 842 13.65 5.99 11.67
CA ARG A 842 13.29 6.87 12.77
C ARG A 842 11.94 7.49 12.47
N PHE A 843 11.17 7.79 13.51
CA PHE A 843 9.86 8.44 13.40
C PHE A 843 9.87 9.72 14.22
N ARG A 844 9.73 10.87 13.58
CA ARG A 844 9.96 12.19 14.20
C ARG A 844 8.99 13.24 13.67
N GLU A 845 8.86 14.37 14.37
CA GLU A 845 8.08 15.57 13.98
C GLU A 845 6.55 15.47 13.86
N PHE A 846 5.98 14.40 13.26
CA PHE A 846 4.54 14.26 13.00
C PHE A 846 3.99 12.93 13.50
N ALA A 847 2.74 12.95 13.95
CA ALA A 847 1.97 11.78 14.35
C ALA A 847 0.86 11.49 13.33
N GLY A 848 0.17 10.37 13.45
CA GLY A 848 -0.99 10.05 12.63
C GLY A 848 -0.88 8.73 11.91
N THR A 849 -1.80 8.50 10.98
CA THR A 849 -1.96 7.26 10.23
C THR A 849 -1.15 7.27 8.94
N TYR A 850 -0.37 6.21 8.73
CA TYR A 850 0.48 5.98 7.55
C TYR A 850 0.32 4.55 7.05
N LEU A 851 0.95 4.24 5.91
CA LEU A 851 0.81 2.97 5.21
C LEU A 851 2.17 2.31 4.94
N GLU A 852 2.13 1.00 4.75
CA GLU A 852 3.23 0.17 4.26
C GLU A 852 2.63 -0.88 3.31
N HIS A 853 3.26 -1.10 2.16
CA HIS A 853 2.70 -1.99 1.13
C HIS A 853 3.68 -2.45 0.07
N CYS A 854 3.29 -3.48 -0.66
CA CYS A 854 3.93 -3.80 -1.93
C CYS A 854 3.52 -2.78 -3.00
N HIS A 855 4.50 -2.22 -3.69
CA HIS A 855 4.32 -1.24 -4.76
C HIS A 855 4.19 -1.89 -6.15
N ASN A 856 4.18 -3.23 -6.25
CA ASN A 856 3.39 -3.85 -7.31
C ASN A 856 1.92 -3.55 -6.98
N THR A 857 1.44 -2.44 -7.52
CA THR A 857 0.14 -1.85 -7.16
C THR A 857 -1.03 -2.80 -7.44
N GLN A 858 -0.87 -3.82 -8.30
CA GLN A 858 -1.89 -4.84 -8.46
C GLN A 858 -1.98 -5.76 -7.23
N HIS A 859 -0.85 -6.05 -6.58
CA HIS A 859 -0.80 -6.71 -5.28
C HIS A 859 -1.37 -5.78 -4.20
N GLU A 860 -1.01 -4.50 -4.20
CA GLU A 860 -1.56 -3.47 -3.30
C GLU A 860 -3.09 -3.41 -3.32
N ASP A 861 -3.69 -3.43 -4.51
CA ASP A 861 -5.15 -3.36 -4.71
C ASP A 861 -5.87 -4.67 -4.31
N THR A 862 -5.16 -5.79 -4.05
CA THR A 862 -5.78 -7.11 -3.81
C THR A 862 -5.24 -8.01 -2.67
N SER A 863 -4.81 -7.55 -1.49
CA SER A 863 -4.68 -6.18 -0.97
C SER A 863 -3.48 -6.13 -0.02
N MET A 864 -2.28 -6.13 -0.60
CA MET A 864 -0.97 -6.19 0.07
C MET A 864 -0.55 -4.84 0.64
N LEU A 865 -1.40 -4.30 1.51
CA LEU A 865 -1.30 -2.99 2.12
C LEU A 865 -1.67 -3.12 3.60
N LEU A 866 -0.98 -2.40 4.48
CA LEU A 866 -1.31 -2.33 5.89
C LEU A 866 -1.25 -0.90 6.41
N ARG A 867 -1.89 -0.68 7.55
CA ARG A 867 -1.89 0.59 8.29
C ARG A 867 -1.02 0.48 9.54
N TRP A 868 -0.27 1.54 9.79
CA TRP A 868 0.41 1.78 11.06
C TRP A 868 0.21 3.23 11.49
N ASP A 869 0.25 3.49 12.80
CA ASP A 869 -0.02 4.81 13.35
C ASP A 869 1.19 5.31 14.16
N VAL A 870 1.75 6.46 13.83
CA VAL A 870 2.70 7.14 14.73
C VAL A 870 1.90 7.77 15.88
N GLU A 871 2.13 7.28 17.09
CA GLU A 871 1.45 7.75 18.30
C GLU A 871 2.22 8.88 19.00
N HIS A 872 1.47 9.77 19.65
CA HIS A 872 2.05 10.65 20.66
C HIS A 872 2.47 9.86 21.90
N PRO A 873 3.49 10.29 22.67
CA PRO A 873 3.87 9.58 23.88
C PRO A 873 2.73 9.55 24.89
N GLY A 874 2.50 8.37 25.45
CA GLY A 874 1.42 8.14 26.40
C GLY A 874 0.02 8.10 25.77
N GLN A 875 -0.10 8.03 24.44
CA GLN A 875 -1.40 7.82 23.79
C GLN A 875 -1.93 6.41 24.10
N PHE A 876 -3.08 6.33 24.76
CA PHE A 876 -3.74 5.06 25.09
C PHE A 876 -4.88 4.71 24.14
N GLN A 877 -5.41 5.70 23.43
CA GLN A 877 -6.56 5.56 22.55
C GLN A 877 -6.12 5.37 21.09
N LEU A 878 -6.86 4.55 20.35
CA LEU A 878 -6.62 4.29 18.94
C LEU A 878 -7.22 5.41 18.08
N MET A 879 -6.58 5.73 16.97
CA MET A 879 -7.11 6.68 16.00
C MET A 879 -8.26 6.02 15.23
N PRO A 880 -9.42 6.68 15.08
CA PRO A 880 -10.56 6.11 14.36
C PRO A 880 -10.33 6.16 12.84
N THR A 881 -10.94 5.23 12.13
CA THR A 881 -10.84 5.15 10.66
C THR A 881 -11.88 6.03 10.00
N PRO A 882 -11.50 6.95 9.08
CA PRO A 882 -12.46 7.70 8.28
C PRO A 882 -13.16 6.80 7.26
N LEU A 883 -14.45 6.99 7.04
CA LEU A 883 -15.28 6.34 6.03
C LEU A 883 -15.93 7.42 5.16
N PRO A 884 -15.30 7.82 4.03
CA PRO A 884 -15.85 8.81 3.12
C PRO A 884 -17.08 8.33 2.35
N GLY A 885 -18.04 9.23 2.13
CA GLY A 885 -19.22 9.01 1.29
C GLY A 885 -19.79 10.31 0.74
N TRP A 886 -20.80 10.22 -0.13
CA TRP A 886 -21.43 11.39 -0.77
C TRP A 886 -22.09 12.38 0.19
N ASP A 887 -22.31 12.01 1.45
CA ASP A 887 -22.89 12.87 2.48
C ASP A 887 -21.84 13.49 3.43
N GLY A 888 -20.56 13.20 3.19
CA GLY A 888 -19.44 13.57 4.05
C GLY A 888 -18.69 12.34 4.57
N VAL A 889 -17.74 12.57 5.48
CA VAL A 889 -16.92 11.51 6.08
C VAL A 889 -17.46 11.19 7.47
N THR A 890 -17.64 9.90 7.74
CA THR A 890 -17.97 9.37 9.07
C THR A 890 -16.77 8.63 9.65
N TYR A 891 -16.81 8.24 10.93
CA TYR A 891 -15.70 7.57 11.61
C TYR A 891 -16.17 6.30 12.31
N VAL A 892 -15.30 5.30 12.35
CA VAL A 892 -15.51 4.05 13.11
C VAL A 892 -14.28 3.71 13.95
N ASN A 893 -14.50 2.93 15.01
CA ASN A 893 -13.41 2.47 15.87
C ASN A 893 -12.47 1.55 15.09
N SER A 894 -11.18 1.69 15.37
CA SER A 894 -10.15 0.78 14.88
C SER A 894 -9.93 -0.39 15.86
N ALA A 895 -9.39 -1.50 15.36
CA ALA A 895 -8.85 -2.59 16.15
C ALA A 895 -7.33 -2.68 15.93
N ALA A 896 -6.58 -3.10 16.93
CA ALA A 896 -5.13 -3.20 16.86
C ALA A 896 -4.69 -4.66 17.00
N LEU A 897 -3.60 -5.01 16.32
CA LEU A 897 -2.95 -6.30 16.49
C LEU A 897 -2.30 -6.40 17.88
N PRO A 898 -2.16 -7.61 18.47
CA PRO A 898 -1.62 -7.77 19.83
C PRO A 898 -0.24 -7.12 20.06
N THR A 899 0.66 -7.14 19.07
CA THR A 899 2.04 -6.65 19.17
C THR A 899 2.23 -5.20 18.72
N PHE A 900 1.17 -4.49 18.30
CA PHE A 900 1.29 -3.20 17.60
C PHE A 900 2.18 -2.17 18.33
N ARG A 901 2.14 -2.09 19.65
CA ARG A 901 3.02 -1.20 20.46
C ARG A 901 4.33 -1.82 20.92
N THR A 902 4.41 -3.14 21.04
CA THR A 902 5.59 -3.80 21.62
C THR A 902 6.60 -4.20 20.56
N GLY A 903 6.14 -4.58 19.36
CA GLY A 903 6.91 -5.43 18.46
C GLY A 903 7.14 -6.81 19.09
N ASP A 904 7.84 -7.71 18.38
CA ASP A 904 8.39 -8.92 18.98
C ASP A 904 9.88 -8.82 19.27
N ARG A 905 10.26 -9.43 20.40
CA ARG A 905 11.62 -9.55 20.92
C ARG A 905 12.49 -10.31 19.91
N ARG A 906 13.64 -9.71 19.58
CA ARG A 906 14.85 -10.31 18.97
C ARG A 906 14.78 -11.82 18.67
N GLU A 907 14.96 -12.15 17.40
CA GLU A 907 15.60 -13.41 16.97
C GLU A 907 17.10 -13.47 17.37
N GLU A 908 17.48 -13.04 18.57
CA GLU A 908 18.79 -13.39 19.14
C GLU A 908 18.59 -14.56 20.10
N ASP A 909 18.83 -15.76 19.56
CA ASP A 909 19.38 -16.93 20.24
C ASP A 909 19.09 -17.07 21.75
N GLY A 910 17.83 -17.31 22.08
CA GLY A 910 17.50 -18.25 23.15
C GLY A 910 17.14 -19.59 22.50
N ASP A 911 17.80 -20.68 22.92
CA ASP A 911 17.32 -22.02 22.56
C ASP A 911 15.82 -22.09 22.85
N ASN A 912 15.01 -22.45 21.83
CA ASN A 912 13.57 -22.59 21.97
C ASN A 912 13.28 -23.54 23.15
N GLN A 913 12.78 -22.98 24.26
CA GLN A 913 12.51 -23.75 25.45
C GLN A 913 11.31 -24.62 25.19
N LYS A 914 11.48 -25.92 25.37
CA LYS A 914 10.40 -26.88 25.20
C LYS A 914 9.16 -26.43 26.00
N PRO A 915 7.96 -26.56 25.43
CA PRO A 915 6.73 -26.30 26.16
C PRO A 915 6.63 -27.21 27.39
N ILE A 916 5.84 -26.79 28.37
CA ILE A 916 5.57 -27.53 29.60
C ILE A 916 4.13 -28.05 29.52
N ALA A 917 4.01 -29.35 29.24
CA ALA A 917 2.74 -30.05 29.32
C ALA A 917 2.46 -30.49 30.77
N ASN A 918 1.25 -30.24 31.26
CA ASN A 918 0.82 -30.54 32.62
C ASN A 918 -0.18 -31.71 32.64
N PRO A 919 -0.18 -32.55 33.69
CA PRO A 919 -1.11 -33.67 33.76
C PRO A 919 -2.59 -33.25 33.78
N ASP A 920 -3.43 -34.01 33.10
CA ASP A 920 -4.87 -33.78 32.99
C ASP A 920 -5.68 -34.89 33.64
N SER A 921 -6.95 -34.58 33.95
CA SER A 921 -7.90 -35.59 34.37
C SER A 921 -9.30 -35.36 33.85
N ALA A 922 -10.02 -36.46 33.62
CA ALA A 922 -11.42 -36.44 33.21
C ALA A 922 -12.20 -37.62 33.81
N ILE A 923 -13.53 -37.59 33.66
CA ILE A 923 -14.42 -38.67 34.07
C ILE A 923 -15.29 -39.05 32.86
N SER A 924 -15.47 -40.36 32.66
CA SER A 924 -16.32 -40.91 31.60
C SER A 924 -17.17 -42.07 32.12
N ASN A 925 -18.25 -42.40 31.40
CA ASN A 925 -19.14 -43.53 31.67
C ASN A 925 -19.01 -44.58 30.56
N THR A 926 -19.44 -45.82 30.82
CA THR A 926 -19.43 -46.92 29.82
C THR A 926 -19.87 -46.46 28.42
N GLY A 927 -19.04 -46.71 27.42
CA GLY A 927 -19.31 -46.37 26.02
C GLY A 927 -19.58 -44.90 25.68
N GLN A 928 -19.31 -43.94 26.58
CA GLN A 928 -19.50 -42.50 26.34
C GLN A 928 -18.15 -41.81 26.12
N PRO A 929 -17.83 -41.38 24.88
CA PRO A 929 -16.62 -40.59 24.63
C PRO A 929 -16.59 -39.30 25.45
N VAL A 930 -15.40 -38.86 25.85
CA VAL A 930 -15.14 -37.56 26.49
C VAL A 930 -14.05 -36.82 25.72
N ILE A 931 -14.28 -35.55 25.46
CA ILE A 931 -13.31 -34.64 24.84
C ILE A 931 -12.60 -33.89 25.98
N ILE A 932 -11.28 -33.94 25.98
CA ILE A 932 -10.41 -33.35 27.00
C ILE A 932 -9.57 -32.26 26.32
N ASN A 933 -9.67 -31.03 26.83
CA ASN A 933 -8.82 -29.93 26.38
C ASN A 933 -7.49 -29.98 27.15
N VAL A 934 -6.63 -30.93 26.77
CA VAL A 934 -5.38 -31.21 27.47
C VAL A 934 -4.42 -30.00 27.45
N LEU A 935 -4.47 -29.19 26.39
CA LEU A 935 -3.62 -28.00 26.27
C LEU A 935 -4.08 -26.82 27.15
N ALA A 936 -5.19 -26.95 27.91
CA ALA A 936 -5.79 -25.83 28.65
C ALA A 936 -4.94 -25.34 29.83
N ASN A 937 -4.15 -26.23 30.42
CA ASN A 937 -3.24 -25.97 31.54
C ASN A 937 -1.76 -26.05 31.12
N ASP A 938 -1.49 -26.15 29.81
CA ASP A 938 -0.14 -26.18 29.26
C ASP A 938 0.37 -24.79 28.94
N THR A 939 1.67 -24.62 29.03
CA THR A 939 2.32 -23.32 28.81
C THR A 939 3.62 -23.49 28.06
N ASP A 940 3.92 -22.56 27.17
CA ASP A 940 5.24 -22.43 26.60
C ASP A 940 6.03 -21.34 27.37
N PRO A 941 7.23 -21.64 27.90
CA PRO A 941 8.03 -20.64 28.63
C PRO A 941 8.37 -19.39 27.82
N ASP A 942 8.46 -19.53 26.49
CA ASP A 942 8.79 -18.44 25.56
C ASP A 942 7.52 -17.83 24.93
N GLY A 943 6.35 -18.42 25.18
CA GLY A 943 5.06 -17.96 24.67
C GLY A 943 4.74 -18.43 23.24
N ASN A 944 5.43 -19.45 22.72
CA ASN A 944 5.29 -19.98 21.36
C ASN A 944 3.98 -20.78 21.15
N VAL A 945 2.85 -20.08 21.17
CA VAL A 945 1.49 -20.62 20.97
C VAL A 945 1.00 -20.38 19.53
N PRO A 946 0.02 -21.15 18.99
CA PRO A 946 -0.76 -22.20 19.64
C PRO A 946 0.04 -23.48 19.84
N LEU A 947 -0.10 -24.07 21.04
CA LEU A 947 0.38 -25.43 21.29
C LEU A 947 -0.46 -26.45 20.51
N LYS A 948 0.16 -27.58 20.15
CA LYS A 948 -0.49 -28.70 19.47
C LYS A 948 -0.23 -30.00 20.22
N VAL A 949 -1.18 -30.92 20.19
CA VAL A 949 -1.03 -32.26 20.80
C VAL A 949 -0.24 -33.16 19.85
N VAL A 950 0.94 -33.62 20.28
CA VAL A 950 1.79 -34.61 19.61
C VAL A 950 2.12 -35.76 20.56
N GLY A 951 2.80 -36.81 20.08
CA GLY A 951 3.27 -37.91 20.92
C GLY A 951 2.17 -38.66 21.68
N LEU A 952 0.92 -38.65 21.20
CA LEU A 952 -0.22 -39.25 21.88
C LEU A 952 -0.11 -40.78 21.93
N GLU A 953 0.08 -41.33 23.13
CA GLU A 953 0.13 -42.78 23.34
C GLU A 953 -1.26 -43.34 23.68
N GLN A 954 -1.48 -44.62 23.37
CA GLN A 954 -2.74 -45.29 23.70
C GLN A 954 -2.75 -45.75 25.18
N PRO A 955 -3.92 -45.78 25.85
CA PRO A 955 -4.04 -46.38 27.17
C PRO A 955 -3.83 -47.90 27.13
N ASP A 956 -3.63 -48.54 28.30
CA ASP A 956 -3.48 -50.01 28.39
C ASP A 956 -4.55 -50.77 27.59
N SER A 957 -4.13 -51.87 26.97
CA SER A 957 -5.03 -52.73 26.19
C SER A 957 -6.31 -53.10 26.96
N GLY A 958 -7.46 -52.85 26.34
CA GLY A 958 -8.78 -53.10 26.92
C GLY A 958 -9.35 -51.96 27.77
N LYS A 959 -8.64 -50.85 27.97
CA LYS A 959 -9.10 -49.67 28.73
C LYS A 959 -9.58 -48.50 27.84
N GLY A 960 -9.97 -48.75 26.60
CA GLY A 960 -10.47 -47.73 25.67
C GLY A 960 -9.43 -47.32 24.62
N VAL A 961 -9.75 -46.30 23.83
CA VAL A 961 -8.88 -45.75 22.77
C VAL A 961 -8.88 -44.24 22.81
N VAL A 962 -7.79 -43.62 22.38
CA VAL A 962 -7.65 -42.16 22.26
C VAL A 962 -7.37 -41.75 20.82
N SER A 963 -7.85 -40.56 20.45
CA SER A 963 -7.55 -39.89 19.18
C SER A 963 -7.44 -38.39 19.41
N THR A 964 -6.75 -37.68 18.52
CA THR A 964 -6.58 -36.22 18.58
C THR A 964 -6.90 -35.59 17.24
N ASP A 965 -7.45 -34.37 17.27
CA ASP A 965 -7.62 -33.49 16.12
C ASP A 965 -6.46 -32.48 15.96
N GLY A 966 -5.44 -32.60 16.81
CA GLY A 966 -4.29 -31.70 16.91
C GLY A 966 -4.39 -30.67 18.02
N LEU A 967 -5.60 -30.45 18.59
CA LEU A 967 -5.85 -29.46 19.65
C LEU A 967 -6.50 -30.07 20.89
N ARG A 968 -7.30 -31.12 20.74
CA ARG A 968 -8.01 -31.80 21.84
C ARG A 968 -7.87 -33.31 21.71
N VAL A 969 -7.89 -33.99 22.85
CA VAL A 969 -7.89 -35.46 22.89
C VAL A 969 -9.31 -35.97 23.15
N THR A 970 -9.79 -36.87 22.28
CA THR A 970 -11.03 -37.61 22.50
C THR A 970 -10.70 -39.01 23.02
N TYR A 971 -11.08 -39.27 24.29
CA TYR A 971 -10.99 -40.61 24.90
C TYR A 971 -12.33 -41.34 24.76
N THR A 972 -12.31 -42.55 24.22
CA THR A 972 -13.48 -43.42 24.08
C THR A 972 -13.30 -44.68 24.93
N PRO A 973 -14.09 -44.88 26.01
CA PRO A 973 -14.02 -46.09 26.82
C PRO A 973 -14.63 -47.30 26.08
N PRO A 974 -14.35 -48.53 26.53
CA PRO A 974 -15.00 -49.73 26.00
C PRO A 974 -16.53 -49.62 26.06
N ALA A 975 -17.21 -50.17 25.05
CA ALA A 975 -18.68 -50.15 24.96
C ALA A 975 -19.35 -50.84 26.17
N THR A 976 -18.68 -51.78 26.82
CA THR A 976 -19.14 -52.44 28.05
C THR A 976 -18.03 -52.42 29.10
N VAL A 977 -18.29 -51.73 30.22
CA VAL A 977 -17.36 -51.63 31.36
C VAL A 977 -17.89 -52.48 32.52
N PRO A 978 -17.32 -53.66 32.80
CA PRO A 978 -17.83 -54.59 33.82
C PRO A 978 -17.52 -54.15 35.27
N ALA A 979 -16.47 -53.34 35.46
CA ALA A 979 -16.09 -52.74 36.74
C ALA A 979 -15.41 -51.39 36.46
N PRO A 980 -15.53 -50.39 37.36
CA PRO A 980 -14.88 -49.10 37.18
C PRO A 980 -13.36 -49.24 37.16
N PHE A 981 -12.70 -48.45 36.31
CA PHE A 981 -11.23 -48.42 36.19
C PHE A 981 -10.75 -47.01 35.84
N THR A 982 -9.45 -46.76 36.00
CA THR A 982 -8.79 -45.55 35.49
C THR A 982 -7.99 -45.91 34.24
N ALA A 983 -8.28 -45.25 33.12
CA ALA A 983 -7.43 -45.25 31.94
C ALA A 983 -6.37 -44.16 32.09
N THR A 984 -5.12 -44.50 31.77
CA THR A 984 -4.00 -43.56 31.75
C THR A 984 -3.33 -43.62 30.40
N PHE A 985 -3.04 -42.46 29.82
CA PHE A 985 -2.29 -42.31 28.58
C PHE A 985 -1.47 -41.02 28.63
N SER A 986 -0.52 -40.85 27.72
CA SER A 986 0.38 -39.70 27.68
C SER A 986 0.22 -38.90 26.38
N TYR A 987 0.56 -37.62 26.42
CA TYR A 987 0.76 -36.78 25.24
C TYR A 987 1.92 -35.83 25.49
N SER A 988 2.49 -35.27 24.42
CA SER A 988 3.38 -34.12 24.50
C SER A 988 2.72 -32.91 23.84
N ALA A 989 3.00 -31.72 24.36
CA ALA A 989 2.68 -30.48 23.67
C ALA A 989 3.84 -30.14 22.73
N SER A 990 3.52 -29.71 21.51
CA SER A 990 4.49 -29.12 20.59
C SER A 990 4.16 -27.65 20.40
N ASP A 991 5.18 -26.81 20.49
CA ASP A 991 5.06 -25.37 20.28
C ASP A 991 5.01 -25.00 18.79
N ALA A 992 4.79 -23.71 18.50
CA ALA A 992 4.77 -23.20 17.13
C ALA A 992 6.11 -23.36 16.37
N ARG A 993 7.21 -23.65 17.09
CA ARG A 993 8.56 -23.86 16.55
C ARG A 993 8.99 -25.34 16.55
N ASN A 994 8.05 -26.25 16.81
CA ASN A 994 8.20 -27.70 16.84
C ASN A 994 9.12 -28.26 17.96
N ALA A 995 9.39 -27.52 19.05
CA ALA A 995 9.95 -28.18 20.23
C ALA A 995 8.84 -28.91 20.98
N GLU A 996 9.16 -30.10 21.47
CA GLU A 996 8.22 -30.99 22.14
C GLU A 996 8.49 -31.04 23.64
N SER A 997 7.43 -30.92 24.43
CA SER A 997 7.47 -31.08 25.88
C SER A 997 7.90 -32.50 26.27
N GLU A 998 8.34 -32.65 27.52
CA GLU A 998 8.28 -33.97 28.15
C GLU A 998 6.81 -34.45 28.22
N PRO A 999 6.53 -35.76 28.09
CA PRO A 999 5.15 -36.24 28.05
C PRO A 999 4.39 -35.99 29.37
N ALA A 1000 3.18 -35.46 29.25
CA ALA A 1000 2.23 -35.30 30.35
C ALA A 1000 1.23 -36.46 30.40
N MET A 1001 0.84 -36.84 31.61
CA MET A 1001 -0.09 -37.95 31.85
C MET A 1001 -1.54 -37.47 31.95
N VAL A 1002 -2.43 -38.11 31.20
CA VAL A 1002 -3.88 -37.92 31.31
C VAL A 1002 -4.49 -39.11 32.05
N SER A 1003 -5.30 -38.83 33.07
CA SER A 1003 -6.03 -39.85 33.86
C SER A 1003 -7.54 -39.73 33.69
N VAL A 1004 -8.17 -40.73 33.10
CA VAL A 1004 -9.63 -40.78 32.91
C VAL A 1004 -10.25 -41.84 33.81
N ALA A 1005 -11.06 -41.43 34.78
CA ALA A 1005 -11.83 -42.34 35.62
C ALA A 1005 -13.10 -42.80 34.89
N VAL A 1006 -13.22 -44.09 34.60
CA VAL A 1006 -14.34 -44.66 33.86
C VAL A 1006 -15.27 -45.43 34.79
N SER A 1007 -16.52 -44.98 34.86
CA SER A 1007 -17.56 -45.64 35.65
C SER A 1007 -18.27 -46.75 34.86
N ALA A 1008 -18.57 -47.87 35.52
CA ALA A 1008 -19.38 -48.95 34.96
C ALA A 1008 -20.83 -48.51 34.70
N ALA A 1009 -21.53 -49.19 33.78
CA ALA A 1009 -22.95 -48.98 33.52
C ALA A 1009 -23.77 -49.05 34.81
N ILE A 1010 -24.59 -48.04 35.10
CA ILE A 1010 -25.51 -48.11 36.24
C ILE A 1010 -26.66 -49.05 35.89
N ASN A 1011 -26.65 -50.25 36.47
CA ASN A 1011 -27.70 -51.26 36.27
C ASN A 1011 -28.95 -50.88 37.11
N GLU A 1012 -29.95 -50.26 36.50
CA GLU A 1012 -31.27 -50.06 37.12
C GLU A 1012 -32.17 -51.27 36.84
N ASN A 1013 -32.67 -51.89 37.91
CA ASN A 1013 -33.70 -52.91 37.81
C ASN A 1013 -35.07 -52.26 37.93
N LEU A 1014 -35.64 -51.90 36.78
CA LEU A 1014 -36.99 -51.34 36.66
C LEU A 1014 -37.98 -52.48 36.42
N ILE A 1015 -38.85 -52.74 37.38
CA ILE A 1015 -39.82 -53.83 37.34
C ILE A 1015 -41.22 -53.24 37.37
N VAL A 1016 -42.09 -53.70 36.47
CA VAL A 1016 -43.53 -53.41 36.52
C VAL A 1016 -44.23 -54.56 37.23
N THR A 1017 -44.90 -54.27 38.34
CA THR A 1017 -45.61 -55.29 39.13
C THR A 1017 -47.10 -55.35 38.81
N SER A 1018 -47.68 -54.25 38.32
CA SER A 1018 -49.08 -54.20 37.88
C SER A 1018 -49.25 -53.20 36.75
N ALA A 1019 -50.08 -53.55 35.77
CA ALA A 1019 -50.55 -52.63 34.74
C ALA A 1019 -52.00 -53.00 34.38
N THR A 1020 -52.94 -52.15 34.77
CA THR A 1020 -54.38 -52.39 34.59
C THR A 1020 -55.12 -51.17 34.07
N VAL A 1021 -56.23 -51.40 33.38
CA VAL A 1021 -57.15 -50.36 32.94
C VAL A 1021 -58.59 -50.77 33.22
N THR A 1022 -59.39 -49.86 33.74
CA THR A 1022 -60.81 -50.07 34.01
C THR A 1022 -61.66 -49.00 33.33
N ALA A 1023 -62.72 -49.44 32.66
CA ALA A 1023 -63.70 -48.53 32.04
C ALA A 1023 -64.50 -47.78 33.12
N ARG A 1024 -64.72 -46.49 32.92
CA ARG A 1024 -65.63 -45.65 33.71
C ARG A 1024 -66.71 -45.04 32.81
N SER A 1025 -67.75 -44.48 33.42
CA SER A 1025 -68.82 -43.78 32.70
C SER A 1025 -68.27 -42.61 31.86
N ASN A 1026 -69.01 -42.23 30.81
CA ASN A 1026 -68.71 -41.12 29.90
C ASN A 1026 -67.38 -41.29 29.13
N SER A 1027 -67.07 -42.50 28.66
CA SER A 1027 -65.87 -42.80 27.85
C SER A 1027 -64.56 -42.40 28.55
N ARG A 1028 -64.48 -42.65 29.87
CA ARG A 1028 -63.29 -42.40 30.67
C ARG A 1028 -62.64 -43.72 31.06
N TRP A 1029 -61.32 -43.74 31.12
CA TRP A 1029 -60.53 -44.94 31.37
C TRP A 1029 -59.57 -44.67 32.52
N TYR A 1030 -59.64 -45.50 33.56
CA TYR A 1030 -58.79 -45.38 34.73
C TYR A 1030 -57.62 -46.36 34.65
N TRP A 1031 -56.42 -45.83 34.49
CA TRP A 1031 -55.18 -46.57 34.31
C TRP A 1031 -54.43 -46.62 35.64
N VAL A 1032 -54.02 -47.81 36.04
CA VAL A 1032 -53.19 -48.01 37.24
C VAL A 1032 -52.00 -48.88 36.88
N LEU A 1033 -50.81 -48.29 36.99
CA LEU A 1033 -49.54 -48.95 36.78
C LEU A 1033 -48.67 -48.78 38.01
N SER A 1034 -48.03 -49.84 38.45
CA SER A 1034 -47.10 -49.77 39.57
C SER A 1034 -45.96 -50.75 39.43
N GLY A 1035 -44.90 -50.48 40.18
CA GLY A 1035 -43.70 -51.28 40.12
C GLY A 1035 -42.65 -50.86 41.13
N THR A 1036 -41.45 -51.40 40.95
CA THR A 1036 -40.26 -51.04 41.72
C THR A 1036 -39.14 -50.61 40.80
N THR A 1037 -38.28 -49.75 41.31
CA THR A 1037 -36.97 -49.45 40.72
C THR A 1037 -35.91 -49.62 41.80
N SER A 1038 -34.73 -50.13 41.44
CA SER A 1038 -33.58 -50.13 42.34
C SER A 1038 -32.96 -48.74 42.53
N ARG A 1039 -33.47 -47.70 41.85
CA ARG A 1039 -32.98 -46.32 41.91
C ARG A 1039 -34.12 -45.35 42.22
N GLY A 1040 -34.26 -44.98 43.48
CA GLY A 1040 -35.32 -44.08 43.92
C GLY A 1040 -34.95 -42.60 43.89
N THR A 1041 -33.75 -42.23 44.33
CA THR A 1041 -33.30 -40.82 44.39
C THR A 1041 -32.85 -40.32 43.02
N GLY A 1042 -33.36 -39.15 42.59
CA GLY A 1042 -33.03 -38.54 41.29
C GLY A 1042 -33.68 -39.21 40.07
N ASN A 1043 -34.55 -40.21 40.28
CA ASN A 1043 -35.23 -40.90 39.19
C ASN A 1043 -36.58 -40.26 38.85
N THR A 1044 -36.91 -40.21 37.56
CA THR A 1044 -38.26 -39.90 37.07
C THR A 1044 -38.74 -41.05 36.20
N ILE A 1045 -39.89 -41.63 36.56
CA ILE A 1045 -40.50 -42.74 35.81
C ILE A 1045 -41.74 -42.21 35.10
N THR A 1046 -41.84 -42.45 33.79
CA THR A 1046 -42.99 -42.04 32.96
C THR A 1046 -43.58 -43.24 32.24
N ALA A 1047 -44.87 -43.19 31.92
CA ALA A 1047 -45.52 -44.27 31.17
C ALA A 1047 -46.41 -43.76 30.03
N THR A 1048 -46.46 -44.53 28.95
CA THR A 1048 -47.43 -44.39 27.85
C THR A 1048 -48.18 -45.70 27.66
N ALA A 1049 -49.41 -45.66 27.15
CA ALA A 1049 -50.24 -46.84 26.90
C ALA A 1049 -50.87 -46.83 25.51
N THR A 1050 -51.06 -48.00 24.90
CA THR A 1050 -51.68 -48.12 23.57
C THR A 1050 -53.21 -48.11 23.64
N THR A 1051 -53.83 -47.22 22.87
CA THR A 1051 -55.28 -47.04 22.73
C THR A 1051 -55.72 -47.35 21.30
N THR A 1052 -57.03 -47.45 21.07
CA THR A 1052 -57.62 -47.68 19.74
C THR A 1052 -57.28 -46.62 18.68
N THR A 1053 -56.83 -45.42 19.08
CA THR A 1053 -56.48 -44.32 18.16
C THR A 1053 -55.01 -43.90 18.23
N GLY A 1054 -54.14 -44.71 18.86
CA GLY A 1054 -52.72 -44.40 19.05
C GLY A 1054 -52.28 -44.47 20.51
N THR A 1055 -51.10 -43.93 20.85
CA THR A 1055 -50.55 -43.98 22.22
C THR A 1055 -51.03 -42.80 23.05
N VAL A 1056 -51.39 -43.04 24.32
CA VAL A 1056 -51.72 -42.00 25.30
C VAL A 1056 -50.61 -41.88 26.35
N ASN A 1057 -50.26 -40.65 26.73
CA ASN A 1057 -49.32 -40.39 27.81
C ASN A 1057 -50.06 -40.44 29.16
N LEU A 1058 -49.57 -41.26 30.09
CA LEU A 1058 -50.17 -41.45 31.42
C LEU A 1058 -49.49 -40.60 32.51
N GLY A 1059 -48.44 -39.86 32.14
CA GLY A 1059 -47.72 -38.94 33.02
C GLY A 1059 -46.56 -39.59 33.78
N ALA A 1060 -46.04 -38.85 34.76
CA ALA A 1060 -44.98 -39.29 35.64
C ALA A 1060 -45.54 -40.04 36.86
N ALA A 1061 -44.80 -41.05 37.33
CA ALA A 1061 -45.13 -41.82 38.52
C ALA A 1061 -44.83 -41.04 39.79
N VAL A 1062 -45.60 -41.31 40.84
CA VAL A 1062 -45.23 -40.93 42.20
C VAL A 1062 -44.25 -41.97 42.72
N LEU A 1063 -43.04 -41.53 43.12
CA LEU A 1063 -42.03 -42.40 43.71
C LEU A 1063 -42.07 -42.32 45.25
N THR A 1064 -42.13 -43.48 45.88
CA THR A 1064 -41.98 -43.64 47.33
C THR A 1064 -40.68 -44.38 47.62
N GLN A 1065 -39.75 -43.72 48.30
CA GLN A 1065 -38.42 -44.26 48.60
C GLN A 1065 -38.52 -45.51 49.49
N THR A 1066 -37.63 -46.47 49.24
CA THR A 1066 -37.47 -47.71 50.01
C THR A 1066 -35.98 -47.95 50.27
N PRO A 1067 -35.61 -48.80 51.25
CA PRO A 1067 -34.20 -49.05 51.56
C PRO A 1067 -33.35 -49.57 50.38
N THR A 1068 -33.98 -50.17 49.37
CA THR A 1068 -33.31 -50.79 48.21
C THR A 1068 -33.64 -50.12 46.87
N GLY A 1069 -34.28 -48.94 46.89
CA GLY A 1069 -34.71 -48.24 45.68
C GLY A 1069 -35.98 -47.41 45.91
N ALA A 1070 -36.96 -47.48 45.01
CA ALA A 1070 -38.29 -46.90 45.23
C ALA A 1070 -39.41 -47.76 44.66
N ARG A 1071 -40.60 -47.63 45.25
CA ARG A 1071 -41.85 -48.06 44.61
C ARG A 1071 -42.39 -46.90 43.79
N TRP A 1072 -42.90 -47.19 42.61
CA TRP A 1072 -43.51 -46.18 41.73
C TRP A 1072 -44.93 -46.57 41.38
N ASN A 1073 -45.81 -45.57 41.26
CA ASN A 1073 -47.20 -45.77 40.89
C ASN A 1073 -47.72 -44.60 40.03
N ILE A 1074 -48.46 -44.94 38.97
CA ILE A 1074 -49.23 -44.03 38.12
C ILE A 1074 -50.69 -44.44 38.25
N ALA A 1075 -51.55 -43.50 38.62
CA ALA A 1075 -52.99 -43.69 38.68
C ALA A 1075 -53.68 -42.48 38.05
N VAL A 1076 -54.18 -42.63 36.82
CA VAL A 1076 -54.71 -41.51 36.04
C VAL A 1076 -56.00 -41.89 35.31
N THR A 1077 -56.94 -40.95 35.20
CA THR A 1077 -58.14 -41.13 34.37
C THR A 1077 -58.00 -40.33 33.09
N THR A 1078 -58.02 -40.99 31.94
CA THR A 1078 -58.07 -40.34 30.63
C THR A 1078 -59.52 -40.32 30.10
N ALA A 1079 -59.82 -39.45 29.14
CA ALA A 1079 -61.11 -39.39 28.45
C ALA A 1079 -60.90 -39.63 26.95
N GLY A 1080 -61.87 -40.26 26.29
CA GLY A 1080 -61.83 -40.56 24.86
C GLY A 1080 -61.46 -42.02 24.58
N SER A 1081 -60.46 -42.23 23.73
CA SER A 1081 -60.11 -43.54 23.18
C SER A 1081 -59.71 -44.55 24.26
N GLY A 1082 -60.41 -45.69 24.26
CA GLY A 1082 -60.13 -46.81 25.17
C GLY A 1082 -58.92 -47.64 24.77
N PRO A 1083 -58.51 -48.60 25.62
CA PRO A 1083 -57.40 -49.51 25.34
C PRO A 1083 -57.53 -50.19 23.99
N SER A 1084 -56.41 -50.41 23.30
CA SER A 1084 -56.39 -51.23 22.08
C SER A 1084 -56.78 -52.70 22.39
N PRO A 1085 -57.07 -53.55 21.39
CA PRO A 1085 -57.44 -54.97 21.62
C PRO A 1085 -56.39 -55.80 22.39
N SER A 1086 -55.13 -55.33 22.44
CA SER A 1086 -54.06 -55.93 23.24
C SER A 1086 -53.20 -54.80 23.81
N PRO A 1087 -53.72 -54.08 24.82
CA PRO A 1087 -53.11 -52.84 25.26
C PRO A 1087 -51.77 -53.13 25.95
N THR A 1088 -50.77 -52.30 25.68
CA THR A 1088 -49.45 -52.38 26.31
C THR A 1088 -49.10 -51.04 26.92
N ALA A 1089 -48.28 -51.08 27.96
CA ALA A 1089 -47.68 -49.91 28.59
C ALA A 1089 -46.17 -49.93 28.40
N THR A 1090 -45.59 -48.80 28.02
CA THR A 1090 -44.14 -48.60 27.98
C THR A 1090 -43.74 -47.63 29.08
N ILE A 1091 -42.89 -48.11 30.00
CA ILE A 1091 -42.39 -47.39 31.16
C ILE A 1091 -40.93 -47.03 30.92
N LYS A 1092 -40.56 -45.76 31.11
CA LYS A 1092 -39.21 -45.24 30.92
C LYS A 1092 -38.71 -44.53 32.18
N SER A 1093 -37.47 -44.84 32.57
CA SER A 1093 -36.73 -44.18 33.65
C SER A 1093 -35.80 -43.09 33.12
N ALA A 1094 -35.53 -42.08 33.94
CA ALA A 1094 -34.55 -41.03 33.69
C ALA A 1094 -33.11 -41.58 33.53
N PHE A 1095 -32.83 -42.77 34.06
CA PHE A 1095 -31.53 -43.45 33.93
C PHE A 1095 -31.46 -44.38 32.70
N GLY A 1096 -32.35 -44.19 31.72
CA GLY A 1096 -32.28 -44.81 30.41
C GLY A 1096 -32.93 -46.20 30.29
N LYS A 1097 -33.39 -46.81 31.39
CA LYS A 1097 -34.08 -48.11 31.34
C LYS A 1097 -35.51 -47.97 30.80
N THR A 1098 -35.86 -48.82 29.84
CA THR A 1098 -37.21 -48.90 29.25
C THR A 1098 -37.76 -50.33 29.38
N VAL A 1099 -39.01 -50.45 29.82
CA VAL A 1099 -39.72 -51.74 29.96
C VAL A 1099 -41.12 -51.62 29.39
N THR A 1100 -41.50 -52.57 28.53
CA THR A 1100 -42.86 -52.64 27.95
C THR A 1100 -43.58 -53.88 28.47
N VAL A 1101 -44.80 -53.72 28.97
CA VAL A 1101 -45.64 -54.81 29.50
C VAL A 1101 -47.05 -54.77 28.94
N PRO A 1102 -47.76 -55.91 28.83
CA PRO A 1102 -49.19 -55.92 28.54
C PRO A 1102 -49.99 -55.30 29.69
N ILE A 1103 -51.07 -54.59 29.35
CA ILE A 1103 -52.04 -54.03 30.29
C ILE A 1103 -53.21 -54.99 30.37
N LYS A 1104 -53.62 -55.34 31.60
CA LYS A 1104 -54.81 -56.16 31.82
C LYS A 1104 -56.05 -55.26 31.93
N ALA A 1105 -57.01 -55.42 31.04
CA ALA A 1105 -58.31 -54.75 31.15
C ALA A 1105 -59.14 -55.46 32.23
N ASN A 1106 -59.59 -54.70 33.23
CA ASN A 1106 -60.43 -55.17 34.34
C ASN A 1106 -61.81 -54.54 34.31
#